data_AF-A0A7C1CL31-F1
#
_entry.id   AF-A0A7C1CL31-F1
#
_cell.length_a   1.000
_cell.length_b   1.000
_cell.length_c   1.000
_cell.angle_alpha   90.00
_cell.angle_beta   90.00
_cell.angle_gamma   90.00
#
_symmetry.space_group_name_H-M   'P 1'
#
loop_
_entity.id
_entity.type
_entity.pdbx_description
1 polymer ?
#
loop_
_entity_poly.entity_id
_entity_poly.type
_entity_poly.pdbx_seq_one_letter_code
_entity_poly.pdbx_strand_id
1 'polypeptide(L)'
;MQGRRHWRYKDKAMKTRTAIILFLTLGYAVAASGETVAQYQAGGGTTAVTLLSGADGVVVETHRGRRACVASKANQQPPSLFMYFGVAGTARAASDAPVYVEVTYYDNKPGVPLTLEYDSNAGDELGDKYRPAEEQWGGARFGKRIWKRVVFLLEQPRFAGRQNLGASFRIGGGDLVVHNVALHASRPSGLERLDDATPARLLSKTRIGADRHFIIGGFDIDGEKALAGQLRALRNALPPLRAMGLTSHEAYVRWNLCEPEPGRYDWSLYDAYVEVYREVGVKWVPFLIIGPAYSLPEWYYKQPGSQGYVCLEHGEESDVESLWNPVLRGHVANFIRAFCERYRDADIIESILLGITGNYGEAIYVATGNDWTANTHGEYHTHAGLWAGDPYARADFRRFLAEKYERIAGLNGAWNTAFEGFDIIEPFQRAEAPNDRAWLDFSAWYIGAMNEYAKFWVETARAHFPGRIEICTGGHAPVEHGADFGEQCKIAAACGAGVRITNEGSDYRANFSLTRWVASAGQQYGAYYSFEPAGMVDENGVIARIYNATASAALGLHYYYPNIFGGEKSRNNFLRWAHKFRRSRPIVEVAAYYPETHIVLNGNDFLQHVQPLRDHFDFAYCSDNQIADGGLERFKALLLLWGDTAEHETWERILGWVRQGGLLIMADSLGALRTVEGDTAFNDAFRGNGADLGEGRVLRFAGAVDSPAYRRFITESIARAPELSKATRNMARMDGCEDNVFVTVTAPQRLLWLNMTGHAQRRGDAGLPPYSIVEAKVLTGKR
;
A
#
# COMPACT_ATOMS: atom_id res chain seq x y z
N MET A 1 10.29 -25.47 -70.39
CA MET A 1 11.48 -24.65 -70.72
C MET A 1 11.75 -23.75 -69.53
N GLN A 2 12.75 -24.06 -68.70
CA GLN A 2 14.09 -23.43 -68.64
C GLN A 2 14.03 -21.97 -68.14
N GLY A 3 14.80 -21.49 -67.14
CA GLY A 3 15.91 -22.01 -66.33
C GLY A 3 16.12 -21.08 -65.11
N ARG A 4 16.50 -21.58 -63.92
CA ARG A 4 17.86 -21.80 -63.37
C ARG A 4 18.83 -20.59 -63.39
N ARG A 5 19.09 -20.03 -62.20
CA ARG A 5 20.40 -19.60 -61.61
C ARG A 5 20.22 -19.69 -60.08
N HIS A 6 20.75 -20.59 -59.26
CA HIS A 6 22.08 -21.18 -58.95
C HIS A 6 23.01 -20.32 -58.05
N TRP A 7 23.52 -20.98 -56.99
CA TRP A 7 24.67 -20.69 -56.08
C TRP A 7 24.37 -19.85 -54.81
N ARG A 8 24.78 -20.20 -53.58
CA ARG A 8 25.73 -21.19 -53.03
C ARG A 8 25.38 -21.50 -51.56
N TYR A 9 25.29 -22.80 -51.21
CA TYR A 9 25.50 -23.30 -49.85
C TYR A 9 27.01 -23.35 -49.59
N LYS A 10 27.46 -22.93 -48.39
CA LYS A 10 28.82 -23.20 -47.90
C LYS A 10 28.74 -24.00 -46.62
N ASP A 11 29.35 -25.18 -46.69
CA ASP A 11 29.69 -26.08 -45.61
C ASP A 11 30.42 -25.38 -44.47
N LYS A 12 30.08 -25.75 -43.22
CA LYS A 12 30.99 -25.63 -42.09
C LYS A 12 31.22 -26.99 -41.47
N ALA A 13 32.44 -27.46 -41.72
CA ALA A 13 33.03 -28.69 -41.25
C ALA A 13 33.05 -28.81 -39.72
N MET A 14 32.81 -30.04 -39.25
CA MET A 14 33.25 -30.54 -37.95
C MET A 14 34.75 -30.28 -37.78
N LYS A 15 35.12 -29.52 -36.75
CA LYS A 15 36.46 -29.55 -36.18
C LYS A 15 36.35 -29.87 -34.70
N THR A 16 36.64 -31.13 -34.42
CA THR A 16 37.10 -31.67 -33.14
C THR A 16 38.15 -30.72 -32.56
N ARG A 17 37.87 -30.13 -31.39
CA ARG A 17 38.87 -29.42 -30.60
C ARG A 17 38.99 -30.11 -29.25
N THR A 18 40.10 -30.84 -29.14
CA THR A 18 40.75 -31.35 -27.96
C THR A 18 40.64 -30.36 -26.79
N ALA A 19 40.03 -30.82 -25.70
CA ALA A 19 40.01 -30.12 -24.43
C ALA A 19 41.43 -30.12 -23.84
N ILE A 20 42.08 -28.97 -23.85
CA ILE A 20 43.22 -28.70 -22.98
C ILE A 20 42.62 -28.27 -21.64
N ILE A 21 42.63 -29.19 -20.68
CA ILE A 21 42.37 -28.90 -19.27
C ILE A 21 43.60 -28.15 -18.76
N LEU A 22 43.53 -26.81 -18.76
CA LEU A 22 44.47 -25.98 -18.03
C LEU A 22 43.94 -25.86 -16.60
N PHE A 23 44.57 -26.59 -15.67
CA PHE A 23 44.45 -26.32 -14.23
C PHE A 23 45.08 -24.94 -13.96
N LEU A 24 44.29 -23.87 -14.10
CA LEU A 24 44.63 -22.58 -13.50
C LEU A 24 44.18 -22.63 -12.05
N THR A 25 45.06 -23.15 -11.21
CA THR A 25 45.14 -22.78 -9.79
C THR A 25 45.45 -21.29 -9.73
N LEU A 26 44.41 -20.45 -9.85
CA LEU A 26 44.52 -19.05 -9.44
C LEU A 26 44.56 -19.05 -7.92
N GLY A 27 45.78 -19.14 -7.38
CA GLY A 27 46.03 -18.71 -6.02
C GLY A 27 45.54 -17.27 -5.90
N TYR A 28 44.59 -17.04 -5.02
CA TYR A 28 44.31 -15.70 -4.51
C TYR A 28 45.62 -15.24 -3.86
N ALA A 29 46.40 -14.46 -4.61
CA ALA A 29 47.46 -13.67 -4.03
C ALA A 29 46.80 -12.72 -3.01
N VAL A 30 47.29 -12.80 -1.77
CA VAL A 30 46.95 -11.92 -0.67
C VAL A 30 47.25 -10.49 -1.13
N ALA A 31 46.19 -9.75 -1.47
CA ALA A 31 46.27 -8.30 -1.56
C ALA A 31 46.38 -7.77 -0.12
N ALA A 32 47.35 -6.89 0.10
CA ALA A 32 47.67 -6.31 1.41
C ALA A 32 46.40 -5.85 2.14
N SER A 33 46.03 -6.62 3.17
CA SER A 33 45.03 -6.26 4.16
C SER A 33 45.63 -5.18 5.06
N GLY A 34 44.86 -4.15 5.41
CA GLY A 34 45.23 -3.24 6.49
C GLY A 34 45.61 -4.04 7.74
N GLU A 35 46.46 -3.49 8.60
CA GLU A 35 46.96 -4.18 9.80
C GLU A 35 45.78 -4.76 10.61
N THR A 36 45.65 -6.08 10.63
CA THR A 36 44.61 -6.78 11.38
C THR A 36 44.96 -6.69 12.86
N VAL A 37 44.15 -5.93 13.61
CA VAL A 37 44.37 -5.72 15.04
C VAL A 37 43.69 -6.78 15.90
N ALA A 38 42.63 -7.40 15.40
CA ALA A 38 41.90 -8.47 16.09
C ALA A 38 41.10 -9.33 15.09
N GLN A 39 40.87 -10.60 15.41
CA GLN A 39 40.19 -11.54 14.52
C GLN A 39 39.43 -12.63 15.27
N TYR A 40 38.30 -13.05 14.72
CA TYR A 40 37.60 -14.29 15.01
C TYR A 40 37.53 -15.14 13.74
N GLN A 41 37.95 -16.41 13.82
CA GLN A 41 37.86 -17.36 12.73
C GLN A 41 37.26 -18.70 13.19
N ALA A 42 36.20 -19.14 12.50
CA ALA A 42 35.56 -20.41 12.78
C ALA A 42 36.49 -21.59 12.46
N GLY A 43 36.63 -22.53 13.39
CA GLY A 43 37.53 -23.68 13.29
C GLY A 43 38.98 -23.44 13.70
N GLY A 44 39.32 -22.24 14.20
CA GLY A 44 40.64 -21.91 14.78
C GLY A 44 41.25 -20.62 14.20
N GLY A 45 41.92 -19.83 15.06
CA GLY A 45 42.57 -18.56 14.69
C GLY A 45 41.88 -17.32 15.26
N THR A 46 41.74 -17.24 16.58
CA THR A 46 41.05 -16.11 17.26
C THR A 46 42.04 -15.26 18.04
N THR A 47 42.05 -13.95 17.79
CA THR A 47 42.81 -12.94 18.53
C THR A 47 41.88 -11.81 18.96
N ALA A 48 41.66 -11.68 20.27
CA ALA A 48 40.94 -10.55 20.88
C ALA A 48 39.47 -10.29 20.43
N VAL A 49 38.90 -11.02 19.46
CA VAL A 49 37.47 -11.01 19.11
C VAL A 49 36.83 -12.31 19.56
N THR A 50 35.77 -12.26 20.36
CA THR A 50 35.05 -13.45 20.83
C THR A 50 33.64 -13.49 20.25
N LEU A 51 33.23 -14.65 19.73
CA LEU A 51 31.84 -14.88 19.34
C LEU A 51 31.00 -15.17 20.59
N LEU A 52 29.85 -14.49 20.70
CA LEU A 52 28.91 -14.62 21.81
C LEU A 52 27.62 -15.27 21.30
N SER A 53 27.04 -16.17 22.09
CA SER A 53 25.83 -16.93 21.73
C SER A 53 24.81 -16.84 22.86
N GLY A 54 23.62 -16.34 22.56
CA GLY A 54 22.55 -16.12 23.54
C GLY A 54 21.53 -15.10 23.03
N ALA A 55 20.55 -14.74 23.87
CA ALA A 55 19.50 -13.77 23.54
C ALA A 55 18.87 -14.05 22.16
N ASP A 56 18.77 -13.02 21.31
CA ASP A 56 18.32 -13.06 19.91
C ASP A 56 19.47 -13.34 18.91
N GLY A 57 20.56 -13.95 19.38
CA GLY A 57 21.76 -14.27 18.57
C GLY A 57 22.36 -15.63 18.89
N VAL A 58 21.53 -16.66 19.08
CA VAL A 58 22.00 -18.04 19.29
C VAL A 58 22.62 -18.58 18.00
N VAL A 59 23.86 -19.06 18.08
CA VAL A 59 24.65 -19.59 16.96
C VAL A 59 25.02 -21.06 17.16
N VAL A 60 25.34 -21.73 16.05
CA VAL A 60 25.85 -23.11 16.01
C VAL A 60 27.06 -23.19 15.10
N GLU A 61 28.09 -23.92 15.54
CA GLU A 61 29.22 -24.26 14.67
C GLU A 61 28.80 -25.29 13.63
N THR A 62 29.23 -25.09 12.39
CA THR A 62 28.87 -25.94 11.25
C THR A 62 29.94 -25.85 10.16
N HIS A 63 29.70 -26.52 9.04
CA HIS A 63 30.56 -26.47 7.87
C HIS A 63 29.75 -26.10 6.63
N ARG A 64 30.37 -25.38 5.70
CA ARG A 64 29.88 -25.21 4.32
C ARG A 64 30.98 -25.64 3.36
N GLY A 65 30.76 -26.79 2.71
CA GLY A 65 31.83 -27.49 2.01
C GLY A 65 32.93 -27.91 2.99
N ARG A 66 34.18 -27.61 2.68
CA ARG A 66 35.35 -27.90 3.54
C ARG A 66 35.70 -26.78 4.52
N ARG A 67 34.89 -25.72 4.60
CA ARG A 67 35.18 -24.54 5.42
C ARG A 67 34.34 -24.57 6.70
N ALA A 68 35.00 -24.51 7.84
CA ALA A 68 34.34 -24.33 9.14
C ALA A 68 33.70 -22.93 9.20
N CYS A 69 32.53 -22.83 9.82
CA CYS A 69 31.77 -21.58 9.92
C CYS A 69 30.81 -21.63 11.10
N VAL A 70 30.29 -20.47 11.47
CA VAL A 70 29.20 -20.35 12.43
C VAL A 70 27.94 -19.91 11.70
N ALA A 71 26.82 -20.49 12.08
CA ALA A 71 25.52 -20.16 11.52
C ALA A 71 24.55 -19.75 12.62
N SER A 72 23.60 -18.87 12.31
CA SER A 72 22.44 -18.63 13.19
C SER A 72 21.69 -19.95 13.40
N LYS A 73 21.28 -20.22 14.64
CA LYS A 73 20.55 -21.45 14.96
C LYS A 73 19.14 -21.42 14.36
N ALA A 74 18.85 -22.36 13.47
CA ALA A 74 17.52 -22.51 12.89
C ALA A 74 16.47 -22.91 13.94
N ASN A 75 15.22 -22.49 13.74
CA ASN A 75 14.06 -22.82 14.58
C ASN A 75 14.19 -22.46 16.08
N GLN A 76 15.05 -21.50 16.43
CA GLN A 76 15.13 -20.94 17.77
C GLN A 76 13.93 -20.01 18.02
N GLN A 77 13.42 -19.97 19.26
CA GLN A 77 12.40 -19.04 19.71
C GLN A 77 12.95 -18.25 20.91
N PRO A 78 12.99 -16.90 20.85
CA PRO A 78 12.77 -16.08 19.66
C PRO A 78 13.82 -16.36 18.54
N PRO A 79 13.55 -16.00 17.27
CA PRO A 79 14.50 -16.22 16.18
C PRO A 79 15.87 -15.56 16.41
N SER A 80 16.95 -16.22 16.00
CA SER A 80 18.29 -15.61 16.00
C SER A 80 18.42 -14.60 14.87
N LEU A 81 18.33 -13.31 15.21
CA LEU A 81 18.42 -12.18 14.28
C LEU A 81 19.86 -11.69 14.07
N PHE A 82 20.71 -11.83 15.10
CA PHE A 82 22.05 -11.25 15.14
C PHE A 82 23.16 -12.29 15.42
N MET A 83 24.40 -11.91 15.15
CA MET A 83 25.60 -12.55 15.68
C MET A 83 26.40 -11.53 16.48
N TYR A 84 26.69 -11.83 17.75
CA TYR A 84 27.28 -10.90 18.70
C TYR A 84 28.78 -11.15 18.87
N PHE A 85 29.57 -10.09 18.94
CA PHE A 85 31.02 -10.17 19.09
C PHE A 85 31.52 -9.24 20.20
N GLY A 86 32.35 -9.79 21.08
CA GLY A 86 33.11 -9.02 22.07
C GLY A 86 34.53 -8.72 21.58
N VAL A 87 35.06 -7.55 21.89
CA VAL A 87 36.46 -7.17 21.62
C VAL A 87 37.19 -7.00 22.96
N ALA A 88 38.41 -7.53 23.10
CA ALA A 88 39.18 -7.55 24.35
C ALA A 88 40.59 -6.93 24.25
N GLY A 89 41.17 -6.55 25.39
CA GLY A 89 42.60 -6.24 25.52
C GLY A 89 43.10 -5.06 24.67
N THR A 90 44.31 -5.21 24.10
CA THR A 90 44.99 -4.20 23.27
C THR A 90 44.19 -3.79 22.03
N ALA A 91 43.26 -4.62 21.56
CA ALA A 91 42.36 -4.28 20.46
C ALA A 91 41.34 -3.19 20.83
N ARG A 92 40.96 -3.06 22.11
CA ARG A 92 40.19 -1.90 22.61
C ARG A 92 41.04 -0.63 22.68
N ALA A 93 42.34 -0.77 22.99
CA ALA A 93 43.24 0.39 23.00
C ALA A 93 43.53 0.93 21.58
N ALA A 94 43.41 0.08 20.56
CA ALA A 94 43.51 0.48 19.16
C ALA A 94 42.21 1.11 18.60
N SER A 95 41.10 1.11 19.37
CA SER A 95 39.78 1.57 18.91
C SER A 95 39.46 3.02 19.26
N ASP A 96 40.40 3.80 19.78
CA ASP A 96 40.22 5.26 19.95
C ASP A 96 40.23 6.04 18.61
N ALA A 97 40.30 5.32 17.49
CA ALA A 97 40.29 5.79 16.11
C ALA A 97 39.32 4.93 15.27
N PRO A 98 38.97 5.35 14.03
CA PRO A 98 38.07 4.57 13.18
C PRO A 98 38.57 3.14 12.93
N VAL A 99 37.66 2.16 13.07
CA VAL A 99 37.94 0.73 12.89
C VAL A 99 37.15 0.19 11.70
N TYR A 100 37.79 -0.65 10.89
CA TYR A 100 37.14 -1.36 9.80
C TYR A 100 36.89 -2.81 10.21
N VAL A 101 35.61 -3.24 10.23
CA VAL A 101 35.23 -4.63 10.49
C VAL A 101 35.00 -5.36 9.18
N GLU A 102 35.89 -6.29 8.84
CA GLU A 102 35.75 -7.18 7.69
C GLU A 102 35.11 -8.51 8.08
N VAL A 103 34.06 -8.92 7.37
CA VAL A 103 33.34 -10.17 7.60
C VAL A 103 33.36 -11.01 6.33
N THR A 104 33.83 -12.26 6.46
CA THR A 104 33.67 -13.28 5.41
C THR A 104 32.43 -14.10 5.69
N TYR A 105 31.42 -13.99 4.81
CA TYR A 105 30.12 -14.63 4.97
C TYR A 105 29.74 -15.49 3.75
N TYR A 106 28.85 -16.45 3.95
CA TYR A 106 28.36 -17.30 2.87
C TYR A 106 27.02 -16.78 2.34
N ASP A 107 26.96 -16.49 1.04
CA ASP A 107 25.76 -15.98 0.35
C ASP A 107 24.76 -17.12 0.08
N ASN A 108 24.20 -17.70 1.15
CA ASN A 108 23.34 -18.89 1.13
C ASN A 108 22.00 -18.68 0.40
N LYS A 109 21.33 -17.55 0.61
CA LYS A 109 20.03 -17.21 0.03
C LYS A 109 19.86 -15.69 -0.16
N PRO A 110 19.00 -15.23 -1.09
CA PRO A 110 18.66 -13.82 -1.19
C PRO A 110 17.99 -13.34 0.10
N GLY A 111 18.31 -12.12 0.54
CA GLY A 111 17.75 -11.57 1.77
C GLY A 111 18.27 -10.17 2.08
N VAL A 112 17.95 -9.70 3.29
CA VAL A 112 18.44 -8.41 3.80
C VAL A 112 19.97 -8.41 3.78
N PRO A 113 20.61 -7.34 3.28
CA PRO A 113 22.07 -7.19 3.38
C PRO A 113 22.57 -7.36 4.81
N LEU A 114 23.84 -7.74 4.95
CA LEU A 114 24.45 -7.71 6.27
C LEU A 114 24.49 -6.26 6.76
N THR A 115 24.12 -6.07 8.02
CA THR A 115 24.25 -4.80 8.75
C THR A 115 25.17 -5.00 9.94
N LEU A 116 25.72 -3.91 10.48
CA LEU A 116 26.51 -3.96 11.70
C LEU A 116 26.15 -2.78 12.59
N GLU A 117 25.89 -3.06 13.87
CA GLU A 117 25.70 -2.06 14.91
C GLU A 117 26.76 -2.24 15.99
N TYR A 118 27.30 -1.14 16.50
CA TYR A 118 28.43 -1.16 17.42
C TYR A 118 28.23 -0.26 18.64
N ASP A 119 28.96 -0.60 19.70
CA ASP A 119 29.05 0.17 20.93
C ASP A 119 29.96 1.38 20.71
N SER A 120 29.36 2.56 20.50
CA SER A 120 30.05 3.78 20.08
C SER A 120 30.43 4.71 21.24
N ASN A 121 31.33 5.66 21.00
CA ASN A 121 31.72 6.68 21.97
C ASN A 121 30.88 7.97 21.85
N ALA A 122 29.78 7.95 21.08
CA ALA A 122 28.94 9.12 20.81
C ALA A 122 28.10 9.55 22.02
N GLY A 123 27.81 8.62 22.94
CA GLY A 123 26.99 8.88 24.12
C GLY A 123 26.62 7.60 24.86
N ASP A 124 25.67 7.71 25.80
CA ASP A 124 25.15 6.61 26.63
C ASP A 124 23.68 6.25 26.29
N GLU A 125 23.07 6.86 25.28
CA GLU A 125 21.71 6.52 24.84
C GLU A 125 21.65 5.14 24.17
N LEU A 126 20.44 4.61 23.97
CA LEU A 126 20.27 3.29 23.35
C LEU A 126 20.81 3.28 21.91
N GLY A 127 20.57 4.34 21.15
CA GLY A 127 21.10 4.50 19.79
C GLY A 127 22.63 4.54 19.74
N ASP A 128 23.29 5.08 20.76
CA ASP A 128 24.76 5.12 20.83
C ASP A 128 25.37 3.75 21.15
N LYS A 129 24.65 2.93 21.92
CA LYS A 129 25.04 1.55 22.25
C LYS A 129 24.86 0.61 21.07
N TYR A 130 23.90 0.90 20.19
CA TYR A 130 23.55 0.12 18.99
C TYR A 130 23.71 0.97 17.72
N ARG A 131 24.81 1.74 17.65
CA ARG A 131 25.02 2.68 16.56
C ARG A 131 25.27 1.94 15.25
N PRO A 132 24.54 2.21 14.15
CA PRO A 132 24.85 1.62 12.85
C PRO A 132 26.26 2.02 12.37
N ALA A 133 26.94 1.11 11.66
CA ALA A 133 28.19 1.43 10.98
C ALA A 133 28.02 2.60 10.00
N GLU A 134 28.98 3.53 9.99
CA GLU A 134 28.92 4.75 9.18
C GLU A 134 29.09 4.46 7.68
N GLU A 135 29.99 3.55 7.32
CA GLU A 135 30.15 3.07 5.95
C GLU A 135 30.15 1.55 5.86
N GLN A 136 29.83 1.04 4.67
CA GLN A 136 29.83 -0.39 4.36
C GLN A 136 30.31 -0.60 2.92
N TRP A 137 30.95 -1.73 2.64
CA TRP A 137 31.28 -2.17 1.28
C TRP A 137 30.98 -3.65 1.14
N GLY A 138 30.16 -4.03 0.16
CA GLY A 138 29.63 -5.37 -0.01
C GLY A 138 28.46 -5.69 0.94
N GLY A 139 28.29 -6.97 1.30
CA GLY A 139 27.23 -7.40 2.23
C GLY A 139 25.88 -7.74 1.57
N ALA A 140 25.69 -7.39 0.29
CA ALA A 140 24.51 -7.79 -0.48
C ALA A 140 24.35 -9.32 -0.53
N ARG A 141 23.12 -9.82 -0.35
CA ARG A 141 22.81 -11.25 -0.37
C ARG A 141 21.94 -11.59 -1.55
N PHE A 142 22.53 -12.29 -2.52
CA PHE A 142 21.87 -12.70 -3.76
C PHE A 142 21.60 -14.22 -3.81
N GLY A 143 22.05 -14.97 -2.80
CA GLY A 143 21.94 -16.42 -2.76
C GLY A 143 22.83 -17.13 -3.80
N LYS A 144 24.00 -16.56 -4.14
CA LYS A 144 24.94 -17.14 -5.12
C LYS A 144 25.63 -18.42 -4.62
N ARG A 145 25.48 -18.77 -3.34
CA ARG A 145 26.10 -19.95 -2.70
C ARG A 145 27.63 -19.93 -2.76
N ILE A 146 28.21 -18.75 -2.64
CA ILE A 146 29.66 -18.51 -2.60
C ILE A 146 30.04 -17.75 -1.32
N TRP A 147 31.31 -17.83 -0.94
CA TRP A 147 31.87 -16.99 0.11
C TRP A 147 32.10 -15.57 -0.43
N LYS A 148 31.63 -14.57 0.32
CA LYS A 148 31.77 -13.14 0.02
C LYS A 148 32.42 -12.43 1.20
N ARG A 149 32.87 -11.20 0.95
CA ARG A 149 33.38 -10.27 1.95
C ARG A 149 32.42 -9.08 2.07
N VAL A 150 32.31 -8.55 3.28
CA VAL A 150 31.74 -7.23 3.56
C VAL A 150 32.67 -6.52 4.52
N VAL A 151 32.80 -5.21 4.39
CA VAL A 151 33.58 -4.36 5.29
C VAL A 151 32.68 -3.26 5.83
N PHE A 152 32.79 -2.94 7.11
CA PHE A 152 32.05 -1.86 7.79
C PHE A 152 33.04 -0.88 8.40
N LEU A 153 32.78 0.42 8.29
CA LEU A 153 33.50 1.47 9.02
C LEU A 153 32.76 1.79 10.31
N LEU A 154 33.49 1.78 11.42
CA LEU A 154 33.04 2.28 12.72
C LEU A 154 33.89 3.52 13.02
N GLU A 155 33.33 4.71 12.94
CA GLU A 155 34.08 5.95 13.11
C GLU A 155 34.51 6.19 14.56
N GLN A 156 33.63 5.86 15.53
CA GLN A 156 33.86 6.18 16.95
C GLN A 156 33.65 4.97 17.87
N PRO A 157 34.37 3.85 17.70
CA PRO A 157 34.14 2.64 18.49
C PRO A 157 34.59 2.80 19.95
N ARG A 158 33.70 2.50 20.91
CA ARG A 158 34.03 2.45 22.34
C ARG A 158 34.28 1.02 22.81
N PHE A 159 33.56 0.05 22.24
CA PHE A 159 33.67 -1.37 22.56
C PHE A 159 33.61 -1.70 24.06
N ALA A 160 32.89 -0.91 24.86
CA ALA A 160 32.75 -1.09 26.30
C ALA A 160 31.94 -2.34 26.69
N GLY A 161 31.23 -2.95 25.74
CA GLY A 161 30.40 -4.13 25.96
C GLY A 161 28.99 -3.77 26.42
N ARG A 162 28.41 -2.67 25.92
CA ARG A 162 27.09 -2.17 26.34
C ARG A 162 25.90 -2.76 25.57
N GLN A 163 26.15 -3.58 24.55
CA GLN A 163 25.09 -4.32 23.86
C GLN A 163 24.71 -5.61 24.59
N ASN A 164 23.65 -6.28 24.11
CA ASN A 164 23.25 -7.61 24.55
C ASN A 164 24.46 -8.56 24.62
N LEU A 165 24.46 -9.43 25.63
CA LEU A 165 25.55 -10.37 25.93
C LEU A 165 26.89 -9.71 26.29
N GLY A 166 26.93 -8.40 26.53
CA GLY A 166 28.18 -7.66 26.74
C GLY A 166 28.95 -7.43 25.44
N ALA A 167 28.26 -7.45 24.29
CA ALA A 167 28.91 -7.36 22.99
C ALA A 167 29.43 -5.94 22.69
N SER A 168 30.52 -5.90 21.94
CA SER A 168 31.12 -4.67 21.41
C SER A 168 30.49 -4.28 20.07
N PHE A 169 30.04 -5.26 19.29
CA PHE A 169 29.24 -5.04 18.08
C PHE A 169 28.42 -6.30 17.74
N ARG A 170 27.42 -6.14 16.87
CA ARG A 170 26.60 -7.24 16.34
C ARG A 170 26.40 -7.12 14.84
N ILE A 171 26.33 -8.26 14.17
CA ILE A 171 26.04 -8.36 12.74
C ILE A 171 24.59 -8.81 12.57
N GLY A 172 23.82 -8.07 11.79
CA GLY A 172 22.44 -8.37 11.41
C GLY A 172 22.32 -8.88 9.97
N GLY A 173 21.14 -9.39 9.62
CA GLY A 173 20.82 -9.83 8.24
C GLY A 173 19.99 -11.11 8.17
N GLY A 174 19.76 -11.82 9.29
CA GLY A 174 18.92 -13.03 9.42
C GLY A 174 19.50 -14.28 8.73
N ASP A 175 19.50 -15.44 9.40
CA ASP A 175 20.11 -16.69 8.87
C ASP A 175 21.53 -16.47 8.33
N LEU A 176 22.39 -15.93 9.20
CA LEU A 176 23.78 -15.59 8.90
C LEU A 176 24.64 -16.85 8.91
N VAL A 177 25.63 -16.88 8.02
CA VAL A 177 26.67 -17.92 7.97
C VAL A 177 28.02 -17.23 7.80
N VAL A 178 28.82 -17.19 8.85
CA VAL A 178 30.06 -16.41 8.94
C VAL A 178 31.25 -17.34 9.15
N HIS A 179 32.32 -17.11 8.41
CA HIS A 179 33.60 -17.83 8.58
C HIS A 179 34.61 -17.01 9.39
N ASN A 180 34.70 -15.72 9.11
CA ASN A 180 35.74 -14.85 9.65
C ASN A 180 35.18 -13.45 9.95
N VAL A 181 35.64 -12.85 11.04
CA VAL A 181 35.45 -11.44 11.39
C VAL A 181 36.81 -10.86 11.78
N ALA A 182 37.27 -9.83 11.11
CA ALA A 182 38.57 -9.19 11.37
C ALA A 182 38.38 -7.68 11.57
N LEU A 183 39.13 -7.10 12.49
CA LEU A 183 39.19 -5.66 12.73
C LEU A 183 40.50 -5.13 12.15
N HIS A 184 40.44 -4.02 11.44
CA HIS A 184 41.59 -3.32 10.87
C HIS A 184 41.62 -1.88 11.36
N ALA A 185 42.82 -1.39 11.73
CA ALA A 185 43.03 0.00 12.14
C ALA A 185 43.15 0.98 10.95
N SER A 186 43.22 0.45 9.72
CA SER A 186 43.31 1.24 8.50
C SER A 186 42.36 0.70 7.43
N ARG A 187 41.92 1.59 6.54
CA ARG A 187 41.03 1.26 5.42
C ARG A 187 41.63 0.12 4.59
N PRO A 188 40.98 -1.04 4.49
CA PRO A 188 41.47 -2.11 3.62
C PRO A 188 41.51 -1.66 2.16
N SER A 189 42.42 -2.21 1.37
CA SER A 189 42.55 -1.83 -0.04
C SER A 189 41.46 -2.47 -0.92
N GLY A 190 41.00 -1.74 -1.95
CA GLY A 190 40.09 -2.27 -2.98
C GLY A 190 38.67 -2.57 -2.51
N LEU A 191 38.17 -1.82 -1.52
CA LEU A 191 36.80 -1.95 -1.00
C LEU A 191 35.75 -1.70 -2.07
N GLU A 192 36.04 -0.80 -3.01
CA GLU A 192 35.17 -0.43 -4.12
C GLU A 192 34.81 -1.65 -4.98
N ARG A 193 35.71 -2.64 -5.06
CA ARG A 193 35.48 -3.90 -5.79
C ARG A 193 34.46 -4.82 -5.13
N LEU A 194 34.15 -4.61 -3.84
CA LEU A 194 33.15 -5.39 -3.09
C LEU A 194 31.72 -4.97 -3.46
N ASP A 195 31.55 -3.71 -3.88
CA ASP A 195 30.28 -3.16 -4.37
C ASP A 195 30.07 -3.45 -5.87
N ASP A 196 31.16 -3.54 -6.64
CA ASP A 196 31.22 -3.82 -8.09
C ASP A 196 30.74 -5.21 -8.53
N ALA A 197 30.14 -5.99 -7.64
CA ALA A 197 29.47 -7.21 -8.04
C ALA A 197 28.19 -6.85 -8.78
N THR A 198 28.30 -6.50 -10.08
CA THR A 198 27.18 -6.42 -11.02
C THR A 198 26.22 -7.56 -10.67
N PRO A 199 24.95 -7.27 -10.33
CA PRO A 199 24.00 -8.32 -10.03
C PRO A 199 24.06 -9.26 -11.23
N ALA A 200 24.55 -10.49 -11.02
CA ALA A 200 24.61 -11.46 -12.10
C ALA A 200 23.20 -11.56 -12.62
N ARG A 201 22.94 -11.20 -13.89
CA ARG A 201 21.60 -10.97 -14.47
C ARG A 201 20.61 -11.93 -13.84
N LEU A 202 19.89 -11.44 -12.82
CA LEU A 202 19.10 -12.32 -11.99
C LEU A 202 17.95 -12.77 -12.89
N LEU A 203 17.91 -14.06 -13.20
CA LEU A 203 16.86 -14.61 -14.05
C LEU A 203 15.52 -14.38 -13.38
N SER A 204 14.57 -13.79 -14.12
CA SER A 204 13.22 -13.54 -13.63
C SER A 204 12.62 -14.84 -13.11
N LYS A 205 12.32 -14.90 -11.82
CA LYS A 205 11.78 -16.12 -11.18
C LYS A 205 10.25 -16.19 -11.24
N THR A 206 9.61 -15.08 -11.60
CA THR A 206 8.17 -14.98 -11.79
C THR A 206 7.87 -13.98 -12.92
N ARG A 207 6.60 -13.87 -13.30
CA ARG A 207 6.09 -12.89 -14.27
C ARG A 207 4.68 -12.50 -13.85
N ILE A 208 4.48 -11.23 -13.53
CA ILE A 208 3.13 -10.64 -13.46
C ILE A 208 2.63 -10.37 -14.90
N GLY A 209 1.35 -9.98 -15.06
CA GLY A 209 0.83 -9.50 -16.34
C GLY A 209 1.63 -8.31 -16.86
N ALA A 210 1.90 -8.27 -18.17
CA ALA A 210 2.74 -7.22 -18.77
C ALA A 210 2.13 -5.81 -18.67
N ASP A 211 0.83 -5.71 -18.44
CA ASP A 211 0.05 -4.49 -18.25
C ASP A 211 -0.33 -4.25 -16.79
N ARG A 212 0.44 -4.80 -15.85
CA ARG A 212 0.24 -4.67 -14.41
C ARG A 212 1.49 -4.13 -13.75
N HIS A 213 1.30 -3.37 -12.66
CA HIS A 213 2.41 -2.76 -11.93
C HIS A 213 2.57 -3.42 -10.57
N PHE A 214 3.77 -3.92 -10.31
CA PHE A 214 4.15 -4.39 -8.99
C PHE A 214 5.06 -3.32 -8.38
N ILE A 215 4.56 -2.71 -7.31
CA ILE A 215 5.17 -1.55 -6.66
C ILE A 215 5.71 -1.99 -5.30
N ILE A 216 6.88 -1.49 -4.92
CA ILE A 216 7.40 -1.60 -3.56
C ILE A 216 7.61 -0.22 -2.97
N GLY A 217 7.05 0.02 -1.78
CA GLY A 217 7.34 1.20 -0.96
C GLY A 217 8.35 0.95 0.17
N GLY A 218 8.75 2.04 0.80
CA GLY A 218 9.78 2.12 1.84
C GLY A 218 11.10 2.73 1.32
N PHE A 219 12.15 2.68 2.14
CA PHE A 219 13.47 3.27 1.83
C PHE A 219 13.40 4.79 1.56
N ASP A 220 12.49 5.48 2.24
CA ASP A 220 12.29 6.91 2.07
C ASP A 220 13.46 7.73 2.62
N ILE A 221 13.75 8.83 1.94
CA ILE A 221 14.84 9.73 2.31
C ILE A 221 14.38 10.70 3.41
N ASP A 222 15.08 10.65 4.54
CA ASP A 222 14.82 11.52 5.69
C ASP A 222 15.62 12.84 5.65
N GLY A 223 16.72 12.88 4.89
CA GLY A 223 17.56 14.06 4.64
C GLY A 223 18.93 13.69 4.06
N GLU A 224 19.80 14.69 3.89
CA GLU A 224 21.15 14.52 3.29
C GLU A 224 22.01 13.50 4.06
N LYS A 225 21.95 13.50 5.40
CA LYS A 225 22.77 12.63 6.25
C LYS A 225 22.50 11.13 6.03
N ALA A 226 21.26 10.74 5.71
CA ALA A 226 20.95 9.33 5.48
C ALA A 226 21.10 8.90 4.02
N LEU A 227 21.33 9.84 3.09
CA LEU A 227 21.35 9.56 1.64
C LEU A 227 22.28 8.39 1.30
N ALA A 228 23.51 8.40 1.80
CA ALA A 228 24.48 7.34 1.51
C ALA A 228 24.00 5.94 1.99
N GLY A 229 23.43 5.88 3.19
CA GLY A 229 22.87 4.65 3.76
C GLY A 229 21.66 4.14 2.98
N GLN A 230 20.74 5.04 2.61
CA GLN A 230 19.53 4.71 1.88
C GLN A 230 19.82 4.26 0.44
N LEU A 231 20.69 4.96 -0.29
CA LEU A 231 21.10 4.54 -1.64
C LEU A 231 21.72 3.15 -1.63
N ARG A 232 22.49 2.81 -0.58
CA ARG A 232 23.05 1.48 -0.40
C ARG A 232 21.96 0.44 -0.15
N ALA A 233 21.01 0.72 0.73
CA ALA A 233 19.87 -0.15 0.99
C ALA A 233 19.07 -0.41 -0.29
N LEU A 234 18.81 0.65 -1.06
CA LEU A 234 18.09 0.60 -2.32
C LEU A 234 18.82 -0.20 -3.40
N ARG A 235 20.12 0.05 -3.62
CA ARG A 235 20.97 -0.72 -4.56
C ARG A 235 21.02 -2.21 -4.23
N ASN A 236 20.88 -2.56 -2.95
CA ASN A 236 20.83 -3.94 -2.51
C ASN A 236 19.44 -4.59 -2.69
N ALA A 237 18.37 -3.84 -2.43
CA ALA A 237 17.00 -4.34 -2.44
C ALA A 237 16.41 -4.46 -3.85
N LEU A 238 16.67 -3.49 -4.74
CA LEU A 238 16.01 -3.42 -6.04
C LEU A 238 16.39 -4.54 -7.02
N PRO A 239 17.66 -5.00 -7.14
CA PRO A 239 17.99 -6.08 -8.07
C PRO A 239 17.23 -7.41 -7.83
N PRO A 240 17.17 -7.96 -6.59
CA PRO A 240 16.36 -9.16 -6.34
C PRO A 240 14.85 -8.91 -6.52
N LEU A 241 14.36 -7.71 -6.20
CA LEU A 241 12.97 -7.31 -6.46
C LEU A 241 12.65 -7.29 -7.96
N ARG A 242 13.53 -6.70 -8.77
CA ARG A 242 13.41 -6.67 -10.23
C ARG A 242 13.39 -8.08 -10.82
N ALA A 243 14.19 -8.99 -10.29
CA ALA A 243 14.16 -10.41 -10.64
C ALA A 243 12.86 -11.13 -10.23
N MET A 244 12.09 -10.55 -9.30
CA MET A 244 10.76 -10.99 -8.91
C MET A 244 9.63 -10.25 -9.65
N GLY A 245 9.96 -9.45 -10.66
CA GLY A 245 8.98 -8.78 -11.51
C GLY A 245 8.57 -7.39 -11.04
N LEU A 246 9.32 -6.76 -10.12
CA LEU A 246 9.11 -5.37 -9.72
C LEU A 246 9.09 -4.47 -10.96
N THR A 247 8.07 -3.61 -11.07
CA THR A 247 7.99 -2.60 -12.12
C THR A 247 8.57 -1.29 -11.63
N SER A 248 8.22 -0.89 -10.40
CA SER A 248 8.56 0.41 -9.85
C SER A 248 8.76 0.42 -8.34
N HIS A 249 9.48 1.42 -7.86
CA HIS A 249 9.63 1.73 -6.45
C HIS A 249 8.85 3.01 -6.12
N GLU A 250 8.10 3.02 -5.03
CA GLU A 250 7.43 4.21 -4.50
C GLU A 250 8.32 4.89 -3.48
N ALA A 251 8.50 6.22 -3.58
CA ALA A 251 9.24 7.00 -2.60
C ALA A 251 8.57 8.34 -2.34
N TYR A 252 8.55 8.76 -1.08
CA TYR A 252 8.01 10.04 -0.63
C TYR A 252 8.88 11.19 -1.12
N VAL A 253 8.26 12.13 -1.86
CA VAL A 253 8.87 13.37 -2.34
C VAL A 253 8.33 14.51 -1.49
N ARG A 254 9.12 14.90 -0.48
CA ARG A 254 8.70 15.86 0.54
C ARG A 254 9.14 17.27 0.18
N TRP A 255 8.23 18.22 0.31
CA TRP A 255 8.45 19.60 -0.09
C TRP A 255 9.65 20.26 0.62
N ASN A 256 9.81 20.05 1.92
CA ASN A 256 10.93 20.55 2.72
C ASN A 256 12.32 20.10 2.23
N LEU A 257 12.40 18.91 1.63
CA LEU A 257 13.65 18.40 1.07
C LEU A 257 13.91 18.94 -0.34
N CYS A 258 12.88 19.40 -1.03
CA CYS A 258 12.99 19.89 -2.40
C CYS A 258 13.13 21.40 -2.50
N GLU A 259 12.58 22.18 -1.58
CA GLU A 259 12.57 23.64 -1.60
C GLU A 259 13.15 24.22 -0.30
N PRO A 260 14.48 24.12 -0.08
CA PRO A 260 15.13 24.59 1.15
C PRO A 260 15.01 26.10 1.38
N GLU A 261 14.88 26.87 0.30
CA GLU A 261 14.61 28.31 0.33
C GLU A 261 13.44 28.64 -0.62
N PRO A 262 12.61 29.67 -0.32
CA PRO A 262 11.47 30.01 -1.17
C PRO A 262 11.86 30.21 -2.64
N GLY A 263 11.22 29.45 -3.54
CA GLY A 263 11.44 29.44 -4.98
C GLY A 263 12.75 28.82 -5.46
N ARG A 264 13.57 28.26 -4.58
CA ARG A 264 14.84 27.60 -4.93
C ARG A 264 14.74 26.10 -4.68
N TYR A 265 14.61 25.34 -5.78
CA TYR A 265 14.52 23.89 -5.71
C TYR A 265 15.89 23.21 -5.76
N ASP A 266 16.13 22.27 -4.85
CA ASP A 266 17.22 21.30 -4.89
C ASP A 266 16.66 19.88 -5.06
N TRP A 267 17.08 19.21 -6.13
CA TRP A 267 16.65 17.87 -6.49
C TRP A 267 17.71 16.80 -6.24
N SER A 268 18.87 17.17 -5.68
CA SER A 268 20.06 16.32 -5.53
C SER A 268 19.78 14.98 -4.87
N LEU A 269 18.96 14.96 -3.82
CA LEU A 269 18.56 13.76 -3.09
C LEU A 269 17.77 12.78 -3.98
N TYR A 270 16.80 13.28 -4.72
CA TYR A 270 15.92 12.48 -5.58
C TYR A 270 16.58 12.10 -6.90
N ASP A 271 17.45 12.96 -7.43
CA ASP A 271 18.30 12.64 -8.58
C ASP A 271 19.18 11.42 -8.30
N ALA A 272 19.75 11.32 -7.10
CA ALA A 272 20.55 10.16 -6.70
C ALA A 272 19.72 8.87 -6.64
N TYR A 273 18.46 8.93 -6.19
CA TYR A 273 17.53 7.78 -6.23
C TYR A 273 17.20 7.40 -7.68
N VAL A 274 16.92 8.38 -8.53
CA VAL A 274 16.64 8.19 -9.96
C VAL A 274 17.80 7.49 -10.68
N GLU A 275 19.05 7.83 -10.36
CA GLU A 275 20.21 7.12 -10.91
C GLU A 275 20.22 5.64 -10.51
N VAL A 276 19.92 5.31 -9.25
CA VAL A 276 19.80 3.91 -8.83
C VAL A 276 18.67 3.19 -9.57
N TYR A 277 17.53 3.84 -9.79
CA TYR A 277 16.43 3.27 -10.57
C TYR A 277 16.86 2.98 -12.01
N ARG A 278 17.63 3.88 -12.64
CA ARG A 278 18.21 3.69 -13.98
C ARG A 278 19.21 2.54 -14.02
N GLU A 279 20.14 2.48 -13.06
CA GLU A 279 21.14 1.41 -12.93
C GLU A 279 20.48 0.02 -12.89
N VAL A 280 19.36 -0.11 -12.16
CA VAL A 280 18.65 -1.39 -11.98
C VAL A 280 17.60 -1.64 -13.08
N GLY A 281 17.13 -0.59 -13.74
CA GLY A 281 16.08 -0.64 -14.76
C GLY A 281 14.68 -0.84 -14.17
N VAL A 282 14.37 -0.15 -13.08
CA VAL A 282 13.02 -0.03 -12.48
C VAL A 282 12.48 1.39 -12.71
N LYS A 283 11.17 1.55 -12.74
CA LYS A 283 10.52 2.88 -12.80
C LYS A 283 10.29 3.41 -11.38
N TRP A 284 9.81 4.64 -11.27
CA TRP A 284 9.59 5.37 -10.04
C TRP A 284 8.12 5.77 -9.88
N VAL A 285 7.57 5.61 -8.68
CA VAL A 285 6.31 6.21 -8.25
C VAL A 285 6.64 7.32 -7.24
N PRO A 286 6.83 8.57 -7.68
CA PRO A 286 6.98 9.71 -6.77
C PRO A 286 5.66 9.98 -6.04
N PHE A 287 5.67 9.90 -4.71
CA PHE A 287 4.55 10.31 -3.88
C PHE A 287 4.76 11.76 -3.44
N LEU A 288 4.12 12.72 -4.12
CA LEU A 288 4.35 14.15 -3.90
C LEU A 288 3.58 14.61 -2.64
N ILE A 289 4.30 15.02 -1.60
CA ILE A 289 3.70 15.41 -0.32
C ILE A 289 3.86 16.92 -0.08
N ILE A 290 2.74 17.63 0.02
CA ILE A 290 2.63 19.01 0.55
C ILE A 290 1.43 19.09 1.48
N GLY A 291 1.62 19.70 2.66
CA GLY A 291 0.55 19.95 3.63
C GLY A 291 0.74 19.20 4.95
N PRO A 292 1.02 17.88 4.94
CA PRO A 292 1.39 17.15 6.14
C PRO A 292 2.63 17.74 6.81
N ALA A 293 2.63 17.82 8.15
CA ALA A 293 3.63 18.51 8.95
C ALA A 293 5.09 18.16 8.56
N TYR A 294 5.39 16.87 8.43
CA TYR A 294 6.73 16.35 8.11
C TYR A 294 7.28 16.73 6.72
N SER A 295 6.46 17.37 5.88
CA SER A 295 6.82 17.85 4.56
C SER A 295 7.01 19.36 4.49
N LEU A 296 6.66 20.12 5.52
CA LEU A 296 6.65 21.58 5.48
C LEU A 296 8.07 22.15 5.67
N PRO A 297 8.56 23.04 4.80
CA PRO A 297 9.85 23.68 4.99
C PRO A 297 9.82 24.69 6.15
N GLU A 298 10.95 24.88 6.83
CA GLU A 298 11.12 25.82 7.95
C GLU A 298 10.69 27.26 7.63
N TRP A 299 10.90 27.70 6.39
CA TRP A 299 10.53 29.05 5.96
C TRP A 299 9.02 29.26 5.79
N TYR A 300 8.22 28.18 5.83
CA TYR A 300 6.76 28.21 5.74
C TYR A 300 6.09 27.74 7.04
N TYR A 301 6.59 26.67 7.66
CA TYR A 301 6.01 26.05 8.86
C TYR A 301 5.88 27.05 10.02
N LYS A 302 4.64 27.31 10.46
CA LYS A 302 4.31 28.30 11.51
C LYS A 302 4.85 29.72 11.23
N GLN A 303 5.09 30.04 9.97
CA GLN A 303 5.47 31.38 9.49
C GLN A 303 4.25 32.15 8.97
N PRO A 304 4.35 33.47 8.75
CA PRO A 304 3.24 34.24 8.19
C PRO A 304 2.71 33.64 6.88
N GLY A 305 1.42 33.29 6.85
CA GLY A 305 0.75 32.66 5.70
C GLY A 305 0.51 31.15 5.84
N SER A 306 1.19 30.47 6.76
CA SER A 306 0.84 29.10 7.18
C SER A 306 -0.39 29.12 8.09
N GLN A 307 -1.23 28.12 7.94
CA GLN A 307 -2.44 27.91 8.75
C GLN A 307 -2.71 26.41 8.80
N GLY A 308 -2.60 25.83 9.99
CA GLY A 308 -2.99 24.47 10.27
C GLY A 308 -4.51 24.30 10.33
N TYR A 309 -4.99 23.07 10.23
CA TYR A 309 -6.37 22.77 10.60
C TYR A 309 -6.62 23.02 12.09
N VAL A 310 -7.84 23.41 12.47
CA VAL A 310 -8.26 23.50 13.87
C VAL A 310 -9.39 22.51 14.13
N CYS A 311 -9.27 21.68 15.16
CA CYS A 311 -10.32 20.72 15.49
C CYS A 311 -11.55 21.40 16.12
N LEU A 312 -12.74 20.89 15.83
CA LEU A 312 -13.99 21.38 16.43
C LEU A 312 -14.17 20.85 17.87
N GLU A 313 -13.47 19.77 18.22
CA GLU A 313 -13.57 19.10 19.52
C GLU A 313 -12.84 19.85 20.63
N HIS A 314 -11.64 20.37 20.34
CA HIS A 314 -10.78 21.03 21.33
C HIS A 314 -10.50 22.50 21.00
N GLY A 315 -10.74 22.94 19.75
CA GLY A 315 -10.32 24.26 19.29
C GLY A 315 -8.81 24.41 19.17
N GLU A 316 -8.08 23.30 19.05
CA GLU A 316 -6.62 23.25 18.96
C GLU A 316 -6.18 23.12 17.50
N GLU A 317 -5.10 23.82 17.15
CA GLU A 317 -4.49 23.78 15.82
C GLU A 317 -3.58 22.55 15.67
N SER A 318 -3.72 21.85 14.55
CA SER A 318 -2.80 20.82 14.07
C SER A 318 -1.70 21.43 13.21
N ASP A 319 -0.54 20.77 13.16
CA ASP A 319 0.56 21.18 12.28
C ASP A 319 0.35 20.74 10.81
N VAL A 320 -0.73 20.01 10.51
CA VAL A 320 -1.15 19.70 9.13
C VAL A 320 -1.89 20.89 8.54
N GLU A 321 -1.44 21.36 7.37
CA GLU A 321 -1.98 22.57 6.75
C GLU A 321 -3.43 22.43 6.30
N SER A 322 -4.22 23.49 6.57
CA SER A 322 -5.62 23.58 6.18
C SER A 322 -5.78 23.73 4.67
N LEU A 323 -6.62 22.88 4.05
CA LEU A 323 -6.96 22.99 2.63
C LEU A 323 -7.73 24.29 2.29
N TRP A 324 -8.30 24.96 3.30
CA TRP A 324 -8.98 26.23 3.13
C TRP A 324 -8.01 27.42 3.14
N ASN A 325 -6.75 27.22 3.56
CA ASN A 325 -5.73 28.25 3.47
C ASN A 325 -5.47 28.61 1.99
N PRO A 326 -5.78 29.85 1.54
CA PRO A 326 -5.62 30.23 0.15
C PRO A 326 -4.15 30.29 -0.31
N VAL A 327 -3.21 30.45 0.62
CA VAL A 327 -1.77 30.53 0.33
C VAL A 327 -1.23 29.16 -0.08
N LEU A 328 -1.70 28.08 0.57
CA LEU A 328 -1.21 26.71 0.35
C LEU A 328 -1.36 26.26 -1.11
N ARG A 329 -2.50 26.58 -1.75
CA ARG A 329 -2.76 26.21 -3.16
C ARG A 329 -1.69 26.73 -4.11
N GLY A 330 -1.18 27.94 -3.87
CA GLY A 330 -0.09 28.52 -4.66
C GLY A 330 1.21 27.70 -4.53
N HIS A 331 1.55 27.27 -3.32
CA HIS A 331 2.72 26.43 -3.06
C HIS A 331 2.59 25.04 -3.68
N VAL A 332 1.42 24.39 -3.54
CA VAL A 332 1.13 23.10 -4.20
C VAL A 332 1.35 23.21 -5.72
N ALA A 333 0.77 24.22 -6.36
CA ALA A 333 0.89 24.40 -7.80
C ALA A 333 2.33 24.64 -8.25
N ASN A 334 3.08 25.47 -7.52
CA ASN A 334 4.48 25.74 -7.81
C ASN A 334 5.36 24.50 -7.68
N PHE A 335 5.16 23.71 -6.62
CA PHE A 335 5.93 22.49 -6.40
C PHE A 335 5.64 21.41 -7.44
N ILE A 336 4.37 21.13 -7.74
CA ILE A 336 3.99 20.17 -8.79
C ILE A 336 4.59 20.58 -10.14
N ARG A 337 4.51 21.88 -10.48
CA ARG A 337 5.12 22.41 -11.70
C ARG A 337 6.64 22.18 -11.70
N ALA A 338 7.35 22.58 -10.65
CA ALA A 338 8.80 22.44 -10.56
C ALA A 338 9.25 20.97 -10.63
N PHE A 339 8.53 20.07 -9.95
CA PHE A 339 8.74 18.63 -10.03
C PHE A 339 8.59 18.11 -11.47
N CYS A 340 7.51 18.50 -12.15
CA CYS A 340 7.24 18.07 -13.51
C CYS A 340 8.25 18.65 -14.51
N GLU A 341 8.67 19.91 -14.35
CA GLU A 341 9.75 20.52 -15.15
C GLU A 341 11.06 19.75 -15.02
N ARG A 342 11.36 19.19 -13.84
CA ARG A 342 12.55 18.36 -13.61
C ARG A 342 12.44 16.96 -14.20
N TYR A 343 11.31 16.27 -13.99
CA TYR A 343 11.25 14.81 -14.17
C TYR A 343 10.30 14.31 -15.26
N ARG A 344 9.38 15.12 -15.81
CA ARG A 344 8.35 14.61 -16.75
C ARG A 344 8.94 13.92 -17.97
N ASP A 345 10.07 14.43 -18.47
CA ASP A 345 10.74 13.97 -19.69
C ASP A 345 11.87 12.96 -19.40
N ALA A 346 12.05 12.57 -18.14
CA ALA A 346 13.14 11.70 -17.69
C ALA A 346 12.94 10.21 -17.99
N ASP A 347 11.78 9.83 -18.56
CA ASP A 347 11.31 8.45 -18.77
C ASP A 347 11.62 7.52 -17.59
N ILE A 348 11.36 7.98 -16.37
CA ILE A 348 11.56 7.17 -15.15
C ILE A 348 10.27 6.95 -14.38
N ILE A 349 9.24 7.79 -14.56
CA ILE A 349 8.00 7.75 -13.79
C ILE A 349 7.06 6.66 -14.32
N GLU A 350 6.57 5.79 -13.43
CA GLU A 350 5.50 4.82 -13.69
C GLU A 350 4.11 5.47 -13.56
N SER A 351 3.91 6.17 -12.44
CA SER A 351 2.77 7.04 -12.11
C SER A 351 3.22 8.09 -11.08
N ILE A 352 2.64 9.29 -11.10
CA ILE A 352 2.74 10.25 -9.99
C ILE A 352 1.62 9.95 -9.00
N LEU A 353 1.95 9.91 -7.73
CA LEU A 353 1.00 9.68 -6.65
C LEU A 353 0.86 10.97 -5.84
N LEU A 354 -0.37 11.39 -5.58
CA LEU A 354 -0.67 12.70 -5.00
C LEU A 354 -0.93 12.59 -3.49
N GLY A 355 -0.06 13.22 -2.71
CA GLY A 355 -0.11 13.32 -1.26
C GLY A 355 -0.84 14.57 -0.82
N ILE A 356 -2.16 14.51 -0.80
CA ILE A 356 -3.03 15.70 -0.78
C ILE A 356 -3.06 16.38 0.59
N THR A 357 -3.25 15.63 1.67
CA THR A 357 -3.37 16.18 3.04
C THR A 357 -3.25 15.07 4.10
N GLY A 358 -3.85 15.25 5.28
CA GLY A 358 -3.87 14.25 6.37
C GLY A 358 -2.51 14.05 7.04
N ASN A 359 -2.41 13.01 7.88
CA ASN A 359 -1.17 12.69 8.58
C ASN A 359 -0.10 12.10 7.65
N TYR A 360 -0.52 11.28 6.67
CA TYR A 360 0.39 10.49 5.84
C TYR A 360 0.32 10.82 4.34
N GLY A 361 -0.55 11.74 3.92
CA GLY A 361 -0.68 12.18 2.51
C GLY A 361 -1.96 11.70 1.82
N GLU A 362 -2.84 10.92 2.47
CA GLU A 362 -4.10 10.52 1.87
C GLU A 362 -5.04 11.71 1.66
N ALA A 363 -5.96 11.60 0.69
CA ALA A 363 -7.05 12.55 0.46
C ALA A 363 -8.15 12.41 1.53
N ILE A 364 -7.76 12.56 2.79
CA ILE A 364 -8.59 12.54 4.01
C ILE A 364 -8.09 13.61 4.97
N TYR A 365 -8.95 14.14 5.84
CA TYR A 365 -8.52 15.06 6.90
C TYR A 365 -7.65 14.36 7.96
N VAL A 366 -7.10 15.15 8.88
CA VAL A 366 -6.30 14.64 10.01
C VAL A 366 -7.06 13.56 10.76
N ALA A 367 -6.39 12.45 11.02
CA ALA A 367 -6.93 11.29 11.71
C ALA A 367 -6.03 10.99 12.93
N THR A 368 -5.69 9.73 13.16
CA THR A 368 -4.75 9.34 14.21
C THR A 368 -3.35 9.12 13.63
N GLY A 369 -2.33 9.37 14.44
CA GLY A 369 -0.94 9.03 14.12
C GLY A 369 -0.02 10.24 14.04
N ASN A 370 1.04 10.19 14.83
CA ASN A 370 2.13 11.16 14.88
C ASN A 370 3.48 10.44 15.04
N ASP A 371 3.58 9.22 14.51
CA ASP A 371 4.70 8.31 14.71
C ASP A 371 6.00 8.82 14.06
N TRP A 372 6.30 8.40 12.84
CA TRP A 372 7.46 8.91 12.12
C TRP A 372 7.20 10.31 11.54
N THR A 373 5.93 10.72 11.46
CA THR A 373 5.52 12.03 10.94
C THR A 373 5.85 13.16 11.92
N ALA A 374 6.17 12.88 13.18
CA ALA A 374 6.69 13.86 14.14
C ALA A 374 8.20 14.10 14.04
N ASN A 375 8.95 13.29 13.26
CA ASN A 375 10.42 13.34 13.24
C ASN A 375 11.03 14.65 12.71
N THR A 376 10.24 15.49 12.04
CA THR A 376 10.73 16.76 11.45
C THR A 376 10.51 17.93 12.40
N HIS A 377 9.27 18.17 12.83
CA HIS A 377 8.88 19.35 13.62
C HIS A 377 8.46 19.03 15.06
N GLY A 378 8.55 17.77 15.47
CA GLY A 378 8.08 17.30 16.77
C GLY A 378 6.62 16.84 16.77
N GLU A 379 6.15 16.50 17.96
CA GLU A 379 4.77 16.08 18.21
C GLU A 379 3.79 17.23 17.94
N TYR A 380 2.66 16.90 17.31
CA TYR A 380 1.60 17.85 16.98
C TYR A 380 0.20 17.31 17.30
N HIS A 381 -0.78 18.21 17.40
CA HIS A 381 -2.16 17.86 17.74
C HIS A 381 -2.81 17.05 16.60
N THR A 382 -3.28 15.84 16.91
CA THR A 382 -3.92 14.93 15.96
C THR A 382 -4.84 13.94 16.67
N HIS A 383 -6.01 13.68 16.09
CA HIS A 383 -6.98 12.68 16.53
C HIS A 383 -8.05 12.48 15.44
N ALA A 384 -8.83 11.40 15.53
CA ALA A 384 -10.05 11.29 14.74
C ALA A 384 -11.03 12.39 15.18
N GLY A 385 -11.54 13.18 14.23
CA GLY A 385 -12.41 14.31 14.51
C GLY A 385 -12.69 15.18 13.29
N LEU A 386 -13.33 16.33 13.51
CA LEU A 386 -13.68 17.31 12.49
C LEU A 386 -12.72 18.50 12.54
N TRP A 387 -12.05 18.77 11.44
CA TRP A 387 -10.89 19.67 11.36
C TRP A 387 -11.22 20.98 10.63
N ALA A 388 -12.32 21.63 11.03
CA ALA A 388 -12.91 22.77 10.32
C ALA A 388 -13.03 24.06 11.15
N GLY A 389 -12.29 24.17 12.25
CA GLY A 389 -12.36 25.32 13.17
C GLY A 389 -11.56 26.54 12.73
N ASP A 390 -10.73 26.42 11.68
CA ASP A 390 -9.85 27.51 11.26
C ASP A 390 -10.65 28.67 10.61
N PRO A 391 -10.11 29.90 10.59
CA PRO A 391 -10.86 31.07 10.10
C PRO A 391 -11.30 30.95 8.63
N TYR A 392 -10.54 30.25 7.79
CA TYR A 392 -10.87 30.08 6.38
C TYR A 392 -11.97 29.03 6.20
N ALA A 393 -11.90 27.92 6.94
CA ALA A 393 -12.96 26.91 6.96
C ALA A 393 -14.31 27.51 7.39
N ARG A 394 -14.32 28.33 8.46
CA ARG A 394 -15.53 29.02 8.94
C ARG A 394 -16.13 29.94 7.87
N ALA A 395 -15.29 30.72 7.19
CA ALA A 395 -15.73 31.60 6.11
C ALA A 395 -16.28 30.81 4.91
N ASP A 396 -15.63 29.70 4.57
CA ASP A 396 -16.03 28.82 3.47
C ASP A 396 -17.37 28.14 3.73
N PHE A 397 -17.61 27.67 4.96
CA PHE A 397 -18.88 27.07 5.36
C PHE A 397 -20.05 28.06 5.24
N ARG A 398 -19.86 29.28 5.74
CA ARG A 398 -20.87 30.34 5.63
C ARG A 398 -21.18 30.67 4.18
N ARG A 399 -20.15 30.70 3.31
CA ARG A 399 -20.32 30.89 1.87
C ARG A 399 -21.13 29.75 1.25
N PHE A 400 -20.78 28.51 1.55
CA PHE A 400 -21.51 27.33 1.08
C PHE A 400 -23.00 27.38 1.46
N LEU A 401 -23.31 27.71 2.72
CA LEU A 401 -24.69 27.83 3.18
C LEU A 401 -25.45 28.97 2.48
N ALA A 402 -24.79 30.12 2.30
CA ALA A 402 -25.36 31.25 1.58
C ALA A 402 -25.64 30.93 0.11
N GLU A 403 -24.74 30.20 -0.55
CA GLU A 403 -24.92 29.74 -1.94
C GLU A 403 -26.04 28.71 -2.05
N LYS A 404 -26.09 27.73 -1.13
CA LYS A 404 -27.09 26.65 -1.14
C LYS A 404 -28.50 27.17 -0.89
N TYR A 405 -28.67 28.09 0.06
CA TYR A 405 -30.00 28.53 0.51
C TYR A 405 -30.44 29.88 -0.07
N GLU A 406 -29.53 30.64 -0.67
CA GLU A 406 -29.66 32.02 -1.17
C GLU A 406 -30.04 33.07 -0.10
N ARG A 407 -30.92 32.73 0.84
CA ARG A 407 -31.48 33.61 1.89
C ARG A 407 -31.55 32.85 3.20
N ILE A 408 -31.28 33.56 4.30
CA ILE A 408 -31.27 32.98 5.65
C ILE A 408 -32.62 32.33 6.03
N ALA A 409 -33.74 32.86 5.51
CA ALA A 409 -35.06 32.28 5.71
C ALA A 409 -35.19 30.84 5.15
N GLY A 410 -34.52 30.53 4.04
CA GLY A 410 -34.49 29.19 3.46
C GLY A 410 -33.75 28.20 4.35
N LEU A 411 -32.57 28.61 4.85
CA LEU A 411 -31.80 27.82 5.81
C LEU A 411 -32.60 27.61 7.10
N ASN A 412 -33.14 28.68 7.69
CA ASN A 412 -33.95 28.62 8.90
C ASN A 412 -35.15 27.67 8.75
N GLY A 413 -35.79 27.65 7.58
CA GLY A 413 -36.86 26.69 7.27
C GLY A 413 -36.38 25.24 7.23
N ALA A 414 -35.23 24.97 6.61
CA ALA A 414 -34.69 23.62 6.48
C ALA A 414 -34.10 23.09 7.80
N TRP A 415 -33.42 23.95 8.56
CA TRP A 415 -32.74 23.60 9.81
C TRP A 415 -33.64 23.76 11.03
N ASN A 416 -34.84 24.31 10.85
CA ASN A 416 -35.77 24.68 11.93
C ASN A 416 -35.09 25.59 12.98
N THR A 417 -34.43 26.64 12.49
CA THR A 417 -33.68 27.61 13.30
C THR A 417 -34.22 29.03 13.09
N ALA A 418 -33.62 30.02 13.77
CA ALA A 418 -33.99 31.43 13.69
C ALA A 418 -32.76 32.34 13.65
N PHE A 419 -31.75 31.99 12.83
CA PHE A 419 -30.55 32.80 12.68
C PHE A 419 -30.88 34.14 12.01
N GLU A 420 -30.25 35.22 12.48
CA GLU A 420 -30.41 36.57 11.92
C GLU A 420 -29.66 36.76 10.59
N GLY A 421 -28.59 35.98 10.37
CA GLY A 421 -27.75 36.02 9.18
C GLY A 421 -26.84 34.79 9.07
N PHE A 422 -26.14 34.65 7.93
CA PHE A 422 -25.18 33.55 7.74
C PHE A 422 -23.86 33.78 8.50
N ASP A 423 -23.53 35.02 8.83
CA ASP A 423 -22.28 35.44 9.47
C ASP A 423 -22.12 34.93 10.91
N ILE A 424 -23.21 34.55 11.57
CA ILE A 424 -23.20 33.99 12.92
C ILE A 424 -23.10 32.46 12.97
N ILE A 425 -23.17 31.79 11.81
CA ILE A 425 -23.15 30.32 11.75
C ILE A 425 -21.70 29.84 11.80
N GLU A 426 -21.44 28.86 12.65
CA GLU A 426 -20.14 28.20 12.77
C GLU A 426 -20.22 26.74 12.31
N PRO A 427 -19.11 26.15 11.81
CA PRO A 427 -18.93 24.70 11.74
C PRO A 427 -19.23 24.05 13.11
N PHE A 428 -19.87 22.89 13.11
CA PHE A 428 -20.36 22.24 14.33
C PHE A 428 -20.19 20.72 14.30
N GLN A 429 -20.16 20.10 15.46
CA GLN A 429 -20.16 18.64 15.59
C GLN A 429 -21.57 18.06 15.41
N ARG A 430 -21.68 16.76 15.10
CA ARG A 430 -22.98 16.06 14.96
C ARG A 430 -23.90 16.28 16.16
N ALA A 431 -23.36 16.24 17.37
CA ALA A 431 -24.15 16.42 18.61
C ALA A 431 -24.80 17.81 18.74
N GLU A 432 -24.29 18.80 18.00
CA GLU A 432 -24.73 20.20 18.02
C GLU A 432 -25.60 20.56 16.81
N ALA A 433 -25.72 19.64 15.84
CA ALA A 433 -26.51 19.85 14.65
C ALA A 433 -28.00 20.07 15.01
N PRO A 434 -28.66 21.15 14.53
CA PRO A 434 -30.07 21.42 14.84
C PRO A 434 -31.02 20.29 14.44
N ASN A 435 -30.72 19.63 13.32
CA ASN A 435 -31.44 18.45 12.82
C ASN A 435 -30.57 17.66 11.82
N ASP A 436 -31.13 16.58 11.28
CA ASP A 436 -30.46 15.72 10.29
C ASP A 436 -30.09 16.45 8.99
N ARG A 437 -30.96 17.35 8.52
CA ARG A 437 -30.69 18.15 7.32
C ARG A 437 -29.48 19.07 7.51
N ALA A 438 -29.36 19.71 8.67
CA ALA A 438 -28.22 20.54 9.02
C ALA A 438 -26.91 19.75 9.06
N TRP A 439 -26.94 18.54 9.62
CA TRP A 439 -25.76 17.66 9.64
C TRP A 439 -25.36 17.17 8.23
N LEU A 440 -26.34 16.82 7.40
CA LEU A 440 -26.07 16.44 6.01
C LEU A 440 -25.47 17.62 5.23
N ASP A 441 -25.92 18.84 5.48
CA ASP A 441 -25.35 20.03 4.84
C ASP A 441 -23.90 20.29 5.28
N PHE A 442 -23.62 20.18 6.58
CA PHE A 442 -22.26 20.25 7.09
C PHE A 442 -21.38 19.17 6.46
N SER A 443 -21.85 17.93 6.43
CA SER A 443 -21.10 16.79 5.89
C SER A 443 -20.85 16.94 4.40
N ALA A 444 -21.86 17.38 3.63
CA ALA A 444 -21.74 17.65 2.20
C ALA A 444 -20.73 18.76 1.90
N TRP A 445 -20.71 19.83 2.69
CA TRP A 445 -19.70 20.88 2.60
C TRP A 445 -18.30 20.35 2.93
N TYR A 446 -18.15 19.65 4.05
CA TYR A 446 -16.86 19.19 4.56
C TYR A 446 -16.21 18.16 3.62
N ILE A 447 -16.97 17.17 3.16
CA ILE A 447 -16.54 16.19 2.14
C ILE A 447 -16.34 16.87 0.79
N GLY A 448 -17.23 17.79 0.41
CA GLY A 448 -17.13 18.57 -0.83
C GLY A 448 -15.85 19.39 -0.92
N ALA A 449 -15.40 20.00 0.18
CA ALA A 449 -14.17 20.76 0.24
C ALA A 449 -12.92 19.88 -0.02
N MET A 450 -12.88 18.66 0.53
CA MET A 450 -11.83 17.67 0.23
C MET A 450 -11.86 17.25 -1.25
N ASN A 451 -13.05 17.00 -1.80
CA ASN A 451 -13.24 16.64 -3.21
C ASN A 451 -12.74 17.74 -4.15
N GLU A 452 -13.10 19.00 -3.91
CA GLU A 452 -12.60 20.13 -4.70
C GLU A 452 -11.08 20.34 -4.55
N TYR A 453 -10.52 20.06 -3.38
CA TYR A 453 -9.08 20.09 -3.20
C TYR A 453 -8.37 18.96 -3.94
N ALA A 454 -8.88 17.73 -3.87
CA ALA A 454 -8.36 16.59 -4.64
C ALA A 454 -8.44 16.82 -6.15
N LYS A 455 -9.55 17.42 -6.62
CA LYS A 455 -9.73 17.86 -8.01
C LYS A 455 -8.67 18.86 -8.43
N PHE A 456 -8.46 19.91 -7.63
CA PHE A 456 -7.40 20.89 -7.87
C PHE A 456 -6.03 20.23 -8.01
N TRP A 457 -5.68 19.29 -7.13
CA TRP A 457 -4.42 18.56 -7.18
C TRP A 457 -4.25 17.76 -8.48
N VAL A 458 -5.26 16.97 -8.87
CA VAL A 458 -5.16 16.14 -10.08
C VAL A 458 -5.17 16.99 -11.36
N GLU A 459 -5.96 18.06 -11.43
CA GLU A 459 -5.97 18.98 -12.57
C GLU A 459 -4.62 19.70 -12.71
N THR A 460 -4.05 20.15 -11.60
CA THR A 460 -2.74 20.81 -11.57
C THR A 460 -1.63 19.85 -12.02
N ALA A 461 -1.62 18.62 -11.51
CA ALA A 461 -0.66 17.60 -11.95
C ALA A 461 -0.84 17.25 -13.43
N ARG A 462 -2.09 17.08 -13.90
CA ARG A 462 -2.40 16.76 -15.29
C ARG A 462 -1.98 17.88 -16.25
N ALA A 463 -2.05 19.14 -15.84
CA ALA A 463 -1.60 20.27 -16.66
C ALA A 463 -0.09 20.23 -16.98
N HIS A 464 0.72 19.57 -16.13
CA HIS A 464 2.17 19.52 -16.27
C HIS A 464 2.71 18.12 -16.61
N PHE A 465 1.92 17.06 -16.40
CA PHE A 465 2.33 15.67 -16.61
C PHE A 465 1.31 14.88 -17.45
N PRO A 466 1.69 14.37 -18.63
CA PRO A 466 0.80 13.59 -19.50
C PRO A 466 0.70 12.11 -19.10
N GLY A 467 1.54 11.62 -18.18
CA GLY A 467 1.57 10.22 -17.77
C GLY A 467 0.46 9.83 -16.79
N ARG A 468 0.64 8.73 -16.05
CA ARG A 468 -0.35 8.27 -15.07
C ARG A 468 -0.25 9.06 -13.77
N ILE A 469 -1.40 9.36 -13.18
CA ILE A 469 -1.56 10.11 -11.94
C ILE A 469 -2.54 9.33 -11.07
N GLU A 470 -2.24 9.17 -9.79
CA GLU A 470 -3.10 8.49 -8.83
C GLU A 470 -3.37 9.40 -7.63
N ILE A 471 -4.64 9.54 -7.25
CA ILE A 471 -5.03 10.12 -5.97
C ILE A 471 -4.75 9.06 -4.89
N CYS A 472 -4.00 9.42 -3.84
CA CYS A 472 -3.86 8.56 -2.67
C CYS A 472 -5.08 8.72 -1.76
N THR A 473 -5.67 7.61 -1.31
CA THR A 473 -6.77 7.62 -0.34
C THR A 473 -6.73 6.39 0.56
N GLY A 474 -7.50 6.39 1.65
CA GLY A 474 -7.52 5.29 2.60
C GLY A 474 -8.62 5.39 3.65
N GLY A 475 -8.72 4.36 4.48
CA GLY A 475 -9.71 4.30 5.58
C GLY A 475 -11.07 3.75 5.14
N HIS A 476 -12.12 4.08 5.89
CA HIS A 476 -13.47 3.53 5.68
C HIS A 476 -14.54 4.63 5.55
N ALA A 477 -14.11 5.83 5.17
CA ALA A 477 -14.94 6.98 4.81
C ALA A 477 -16.06 7.36 5.82
N PRO A 478 -15.80 7.43 7.14
CA PRO A 478 -16.68 8.18 8.01
C PRO A 478 -16.58 9.69 7.71
N VAL A 479 -17.52 10.51 8.19
CA VAL A 479 -17.59 11.95 7.86
C VAL A 479 -16.30 12.67 8.26
N GLU A 480 -15.69 12.27 9.37
CA GLU A 480 -14.44 12.82 9.93
C GLU A 480 -13.27 12.73 8.93
N HIS A 481 -13.24 11.69 8.10
CA HIS A 481 -12.22 11.57 7.06
C HIS A 481 -12.44 12.58 5.92
N GLY A 482 -13.67 13.09 5.75
CA GLY A 482 -14.04 13.97 4.64
C GLY A 482 -13.86 13.34 3.26
N ALA A 483 -13.90 12.02 3.18
CA ALA A 483 -13.57 11.27 1.97
C ALA A 483 -14.80 10.57 1.40
N ASP A 484 -15.03 10.75 0.11
CA ASP A 484 -15.96 9.96 -0.69
C ASP A 484 -15.15 9.27 -1.79
N PHE A 485 -15.01 7.94 -1.68
CA PHE A 485 -14.20 7.19 -2.62
C PHE A 485 -14.83 7.10 -4.01
N GLY A 486 -16.16 7.21 -4.09
CA GLY A 486 -16.90 7.26 -5.35
C GLY A 486 -16.59 8.53 -6.12
N GLU A 487 -16.71 9.68 -5.47
CA GLU A 487 -16.42 10.99 -6.04
C GLU A 487 -14.92 11.16 -6.35
N GLN A 488 -14.01 10.67 -5.50
CA GLN A 488 -12.58 10.65 -5.81
C GLN A 488 -12.28 9.85 -7.10
N CYS A 489 -12.96 8.72 -7.32
CA CYS A 489 -12.85 7.96 -8.57
C CYS A 489 -13.42 8.75 -9.77
N LYS A 490 -14.53 9.47 -9.60
CA LYS A 490 -15.14 10.30 -10.65
C LYS A 490 -14.23 11.46 -11.05
N ILE A 491 -13.68 12.16 -10.06
CA ILE A 491 -12.68 13.23 -10.24
C ILE A 491 -11.46 12.70 -10.98
N ALA A 492 -10.90 11.57 -10.54
CA ALA A 492 -9.75 10.96 -11.19
C ALA A 492 -10.07 10.59 -12.65
N ALA A 493 -11.22 9.99 -12.92
CA ALA A 493 -11.63 9.60 -14.26
C ALA A 493 -11.75 10.79 -15.21
N ALA A 494 -12.30 11.92 -14.77
CA ALA A 494 -12.42 13.14 -15.55
C ALA A 494 -11.07 13.67 -16.05
N CYS A 495 -9.98 13.38 -15.33
CA CYS A 495 -8.62 13.76 -15.67
C CYS A 495 -7.78 12.63 -16.29
N GLY A 496 -8.39 11.49 -16.65
CA GLY A 496 -7.65 10.29 -17.12
C GLY A 496 -6.66 9.75 -16.08
N ALA A 497 -6.98 9.91 -14.80
CA ALA A 497 -6.19 9.51 -13.64
C ALA A 497 -6.81 8.28 -12.94
N GLY A 498 -6.20 7.86 -11.84
CA GLY A 498 -6.67 6.75 -11.02
C GLY A 498 -6.65 7.04 -9.53
N VAL A 499 -6.95 6.00 -8.74
CA VAL A 499 -6.96 6.06 -7.27
C VAL A 499 -6.13 4.91 -6.69
N ARG A 500 -5.18 5.21 -5.80
CA ARG A 500 -4.46 4.24 -4.98
C ARG A 500 -5.09 4.23 -3.59
N ILE A 501 -5.68 3.09 -3.21
CA ILE A 501 -6.33 2.92 -1.90
C ILE A 501 -5.46 2.10 -0.94
N THR A 502 -5.28 2.62 0.27
CA THR A 502 -4.36 2.12 1.32
C THR A 502 -5.16 1.50 2.46
N ASN A 503 -5.49 0.21 2.32
CA ASN A 503 -6.42 -0.47 3.24
C ASN A 503 -6.15 -1.97 3.44
N GLU A 504 -5.40 -2.61 2.55
CA GLU A 504 -5.30 -4.08 2.58
C GLU A 504 -4.45 -4.59 3.76
N GLY A 505 -4.58 -5.89 4.04
CA GLY A 505 -3.79 -6.66 4.99
C GLY A 505 -3.84 -8.15 4.63
N SER A 506 -3.81 -9.03 5.64
CA SER A 506 -3.87 -10.48 5.43
C SER A 506 -5.25 -11.06 5.15
N ASP A 507 -6.32 -10.44 5.66
CA ASP A 507 -7.68 -11.00 5.58
C ASP A 507 -8.37 -10.60 4.27
N TYR A 508 -8.78 -11.59 3.47
CA TYR A 508 -9.40 -11.31 2.17
C TYR A 508 -10.77 -10.64 2.28
N ARG A 509 -11.59 -10.96 3.29
CA ARG A 509 -12.92 -10.35 3.44
C ARG A 509 -12.78 -8.87 3.77
N ALA A 510 -11.87 -8.53 4.67
CA ALA A 510 -11.51 -7.16 5.00
C ALA A 510 -10.99 -6.42 3.74
N ASN A 511 -10.01 -6.99 3.04
CA ASN A 511 -9.45 -6.42 1.81
C ASN A 511 -10.52 -6.15 0.76
N PHE A 512 -11.38 -7.14 0.48
CA PHE A 512 -12.53 -6.97 -0.41
C PHE A 512 -13.38 -5.80 0.07
N SER A 513 -13.83 -5.82 1.33
CA SER A 513 -14.81 -4.85 1.81
C SER A 513 -14.32 -3.40 1.78
N LEU A 514 -13.03 -3.18 2.08
CA LEU A 514 -12.44 -1.83 2.11
C LEU A 514 -12.12 -1.30 0.71
N THR A 515 -11.68 -2.17 -0.21
CA THR A 515 -11.29 -1.74 -1.57
C THR A 515 -12.44 -1.75 -2.58
N ARG A 516 -13.56 -2.43 -2.27
CA ARG A 516 -14.62 -2.68 -3.27
C ARG A 516 -15.33 -1.42 -3.71
N TRP A 517 -15.47 -0.41 -2.85
CA TRP A 517 -16.08 0.86 -3.26
C TRP A 517 -15.28 1.54 -4.38
N VAL A 518 -13.96 1.71 -4.18
CA VAL A 518 -13.03 2.22 -5.21
C VAL A 518 -13.07 1.36 -6.48
N ALA A 519 -13.06 0.03 -6.36
CA ALA A 519 -13.11 -0.83 -7.53
C ALA A 519 -14.42 -0.68 -8.31
N SER A 520 -15.57 -0.58 -7.62
CA SER A 520 -16.89 -0.42 -8.25
C SER A 520 -17.06 0.94 -8.90
N ALA A 521 -16.71 2.01 -8.20
CA ALA A 521 -16.75 3.38 -8.72
C ALA A 521 -15.74 3.61 -9.85
N GLY A 522 -14.51 3.13 -9.72
CA GLY A 522 -13.49 3.20 -10.76
C GLY A 522 -13.95 2.52 -12.05
N GLN A 523 -14.61 1.36 -11.96
CA GLN A 523 -15.19 0.72 -13.14
C GLN A 523 -16.40 1.47 -13.73
N GLN A 524 -17.15 2.24 -12.92
CA GLN A 524 -18.29 3.03 -13.39
C GLN A 524 -17.81 4.24 -14.17
N TYR A 525 -16.92 5.01 -13.56
CA TYR A 525 -16.48 6.30 -14.10
C TYR A 525 -15.31 6.17 -15.08
N GLY A 526 -14.55 5.06 -15.03
CA GLY A 526 -13.42 4.80 -15.92
C GLY A 526 -12.05 5.14 -15.33
N ALA A 527 -11.95 5.42 -14.02
CA ALA A 527 -10.68 5.53 -13.32
C ALA A 527 -10.02 4.15 -13.16
N TYR A 528 -8.70 4.10 -13.34
CA TYR A 528 -7.91 2.93 -12.90
C TYR A 528 -7.64 3.01 -11.40
N TYR A 529 -7.24 1.89 -10.79
CA TYR A 529 -6.97 1.86 -9.36
C TYR A 529 -5.91 0.83 -9.00
N SER A 530 -5.26 1.08 -7.87
CA SER A 530 -4.18 0.27 -7.31
C SER A 530 -4.41 0.03 -5.82
N PHE A 531 -3.94 -1.10 -5.30
CA PHE A 531 -4.15 -1.46 -3.89
C PHE A 531 -2.83 -1.52 -3.11
N GLU A 532 -2.85 -0.90 -1.93
CA GLU A 532 -1.76 -0.87 -0.96
C GLU A 532 -2.23 -1.43 0.39
N PRO A 533 -1.35 -2.13 1.14
CA PRO A 533 -1.69 -2.55 2.48
C PRO A 533 -1.53 -1.41 3.49
N ALA A 534 -2.50 -1.25 4.38
CA ALA A 534 -2.38 -0.45 5.61
C ALA A 534 -2.18 -1.35 6.85
N GLY A 535 -2.61 -2.61 6.76
CA GLY A 535 -2.49 -3.59 7.83
C GLY A 535 -1.29 -4.51 7.66
N MET A 536 -1.06 -5.33 8.70
CA MET A 536 -0.06 -6.39 8.65
C MET A 536 -0.34 -7.37 7.49
N VAL A 537 0.74 -7.79 6.82
CA VAL A 537 0.71 -8.78 5.75
C VAL A 537 1.63 -9.94 6.11
N ASP A 538 1.02 -11.09 6.44
CA ASP A 538 1.71 -12.36 6.67
C ASP A 538 1.90 -13.16 5.38
N GLU A 539 2.40 -14.40 5.48
CA GLU A 539 2.63 -15.24 4.32
C GLU A 539 1.38 -15.54 3.47
N ASN A 540 0.21 -15.68 4.09
CA ASN A 540 -1.05 -15.99 3.42
C ASN A 540 -1.72 -14.72 2.89
N GLY A 541 -1.50 -13.58 3.56
CA GLY A 541 -1.89 -12.26 3.08
C GLY A 541 -1.37 -11.95 1.68
N VAL A 542 -0.16 -12.40 1.34
CA VAL A 542 0.38 -12.30 -0.03
C VAL A 542 -0.55 -12.94 -1.07
N ILE A 543 -1.16 -14.07 -0.75
CA ILE A 543 -2.06 -14.80 -1.64
C ILE A 543 -3.39 -14.06 -1.77
N ALA A 544 -3.96 -13.65 -0.63
CA ALA A 544 -5.22 -12.90 -0.56
C ALA A 544 -5.16 -11.61 -1.38
N ARG A 545 -4.08 -10.83 -1.27
CA ARG A 545 -3.89 -9.57 -1.98
C ARG A 545 -3.67 -9.74 -3.48
N ILE A 546 -2.88 -10.75 -3.89
CA ILE A 546 -2.76 -11.12 -5.32
C ILE A 546 -4.13 -11.47 -5.90
N TYR A 547 -4.93 -12.25 -5.17
CA TYR A 547 -6.28 -12.58 -5.59
C TYR A 547 -7.17 -11.34 -5.65
N ASN A 548 -7.19 -10.48 -4.63
CA ASN A 548 -8.05 -9.29 -4.59
C ASN A 548 -7.75 -8.35 -5.77
N ALA A 549 -6.48 -8.00 -5.98
CA ALA A 549 -6.07 -7.16 -7.11
C ALA A 549 -6.47 -7.78 -8.47
N THR A 550 -6.37 -9.11 -8.59
CA THR A 550 -6.79 -9.82 -9.82
C THR A 550 -8.31 -9.87 -9.96
N ALA A 551 -9.05 -10.21 -8.91
CA ALA A 551 -10.51 -10.33 -8.93
C ALA A 551 -11.17 -8.97 -9.20
N SER A 552 -10.61 -7.90 -8.64
CA SER A 552 -11.11 -6.54 -8.80
C SER A 552 -10.62 -5.87 -10.09
N ALA A 553 -9.68 -6.46 -10.84
CA ALA A 553 -9.02 -5.88 -12.02
C ALA A 553 -8.16 -4.63 -11.77
N ALA A 554 -7.55 -4.52 -10.59
CA ALA A 554 -6.61 -3.46 -10.25
C ALA A 554 -5.43 -3.40 -11.25
N LEU A 555 -4.93 -2.18 -11.47
CA LEU A 555 -3.78 -1.88 -12.31
C LEU A 555 -2.46 -2.14 -11.55
N GLY A 556 -2.37 -1.63 -10.32
CA GLY A 556 -1.20 -1.74 -9.45
C GLY A 556 -1.45 -2.58 -8.20
N LEU A 557 -0.40 -3.24 -7.74
CA LEU A 557 -0.34 -3.97 -6.47
C LEU A 557 0.93 -3.56 -5.73
N HIS A 558 0.76 -2.79 -4.65
CA HIS A 558 1.85 -2.29 -3.81
C HIS A 558 2.14 -3.29 -2.68
N TYR A 559 3.40 -3.51 -2.32
CA TYR A 559 3.80 -4.11 -1.03
C TYR A 559 4.90 -3.28 -0.36
N TYR A 560 5.02 -3.33 0.96
CA TYR A 560 6.26 -2.91 1.60
C TYR A 560 7.30 -4.02 1.52
N TYR A 561 8.58 -3.66 1.44
CA TYR A 561 9.67 -4.63 1.32
C TYR A 561 9.59 -5.80 2.33
N PRO A 562 9.30 -5.57 3.63
CA PRO A 562 9.21 -6.65 4.61
C PRO A 562 8.06 -7.64 4.36
N ASN A 563 6.96 -7.22 3.70
CA ASN A 563 5.81 -8.11 3.48
C ASN A 563 6.18 -9.34 2.64
N ILE A 564 7.07 -9.17 1.66
CA ILE A 564 7.52 -10.25 0.78
C ILE A 564 8.86 -10.82 1.26
N PHE A 565 9.78 -9.97 1.73
CA PHE A 565 11.17 -10.37 2.00
C PHE A 565 11.51 -10.60 3.47
N GLY A 566 10.63 -10.22 4.40
CA GLY A 566 10.79 -10.49 5.82
C GLY A 566 10.69 -11.99 6.17
N GLY A 567 10.03 -12.80 5.32
CA GLY A 567 9.81 -14.22 5.55
C GLY A 567 10.01 -15.10 4.30
N GLU A 568 10.53 -16.32 4.49
CA GLU A 568 10.72 -17.28 3.40
C GLU A 568 9.38 -17.76 2.82
N LYS A 569 8.37 -17.99 3.66
CA LYS A 569 7.04 -18.40 3.22
C LYS A 569 6.36 -17.33 2.37
N SER A 570 6.38 -16.06 2.80
CA SER A 570 5.82 -14.93 2.05
C SER A 570 6.45 -14.83 0.65
N ARG A 571 7.79 -14.90 0.58
CA ARG A 571 8.52 -14.92 -0.69
C ARG A 571 8.13 -16.10 -1.57
N ASN A 572 8.03 -17.31 -1.01
CA ASN A 572 7.64 -18.51 -1.76
C ASN A 572 6.20 -18.43 -2.27
N ASN A 573 5.28 -17.87 -1.47
CA ASN A 573 3.90 -17.63 -1.87
C ASN A 573 3.83 -16.60 -3.00
N PHE A 574 4.59 -15.50 -2.92
CA PHE A 574 4.68 -14.54 -4.02
C PHE A 574 5.22 -15.20 -5.29
N LEU A 575 6.33 -15.94 -5.23
CA LEU A 575 6.90 -16.64 -6.38
C LEU A 575 5.90 -17.62 -7.02
N ARG A 576 5.13 -18.32 -6.18
CA ARG A 576 4.11 -19.27 -6.63
C ARG A 576 2.93 -18.58 -7.30
N TRP A 577 2.47 -17.46 -6.77
CA TRP A 577 1.17 -16.89 -7.14
C TRP A 577 1.22 -15.58 -7.94
N ALA A 578 2.35 -14.86 -8.01
CA ALA A 578 2.42 -13.56 -8.68
C ALA A 578 1.99 -13.58 -10.16
N HIS A 579 2.14 -14.72 -10.85
CA HIS A 579 1.63 -14.91 -12.21
C HIS A 579 0.10 -14.86 -12.36
N LYS A 580 -0.64 -14.93 -11.24
CA LYS A 580 -2.08 -14.73 -11.20
C LYS A 580 -2.45 -13.26 -11.28
N PHE A 581 -1.57 -12.36 -10.82
CA PHE A 581 -1.77 -10.92 -10.97
C PHE A 581 -1.53 -10.52 -12.43
N ARG A 582 -2.62 -10.44 -13.18
CA ARG A 582 -2.65 -10.18 -14.62
C ARG A 582 -3.95 -9.49 -14.99
N ARG A 583 -4.06 -9.04 -16.24
CA ARG A 583 -5.32 -8.51 -16.76
C ARG A 583 -6.49 -9.47 -16.54
N SER A 584 -7.49 -9.00 -15.83
CA SER A 584 -8.78 -9.65 -15.64
C SER A 584 -9.89 -8.71 -16.10
N ARG A 585 -11.08 -9.27 -16.30
CA ARG A 585 -12.31 -8.53 -16.60
C ARG A 585 -13.43 -9.17 -15.78
N PRO A 586 -13.65 -8.74 -14.53
CA PRO A 586 -14.69 -9.32 -13.69
C PRO A 586 -16.07 -9.11 -14.32
N ILE A 587 -16.96 -10.08 -14.13
CA ILE A 587 -18.37 -10.00 -14.53
C ILE A 587 -19.15 -9.92 -13.23
N VAL A 588 -19.66 -8.74 -12.91
CA VAL A 588 -20.36 -8.44 -11.66
C VAL A 588 -21.73 -7.86 -12.01
N GLU A 589 -22.78 -8.66 -11.83
CA GLU A 589 -24.17 -8.28 -12.15
C GLU A 589 -24.99 -7.93 -10.90
N VAL A 590 -24.41 -8.10 -9.70
CA VAL A 590 -25.04 -7.88 -8.41
C VAL A 590 -24.30 -6.75 -7.69
N ALA A 591 -25.03 -5.79 -7.14
CA ALA A 591 -24.49 -4.76 -6.28
C ALA A 591 -25.15 -4.77 -4.89
N ALA A 592 -24.39 -4.42 -3.86
CA ALA A 592 -24.94 -3.95 -2.60
C ALA A 592 -25.08 -2.44 -2.66
N TYR A 593 -26.21 -1.91 -2.19
CA TYR A 593 -26.37 -0.48 -1.97
C TYR A 593 -25.42 -0.05 -0.85
N TYR A 594 -24.55 0.92 -1.12
CA TYR A 594 -23.67 1.55 -0.12
C TYR A 594 -24.39 2.80 0.39
N PRO A 595 -25.00 2.77 1.59
CA PRO A 595 -26.01 3.75 1.97
C PRO A 595 -25.37 5.02 2.55
N GLU A 596 -24.85 5.91 1.71
CA GLU A 596 -24.05 7.08 2.12
C GLU A 596 -24.84 7.99 3.06
N THR A 597 -26.07 8.35 2.68
CA THR A 597 -26.95 9.19 3.53
C THR A 597 -27.14 8.56 4.92
N HIS A 598 -27.40 7.25 4.99
CA HIS A 598 -27.58 6.57 6.27
C HIS A 598 -26.28 6.56 7.09
N ILE A 599 -25.13 6.32 6.43
CA ILE A 599 -23.80 6.31 7.06
C ILE A 599 -23.50 7.67 7.68
N VAL A 600 -23.73 8.75 6.93
CA VAL A 600 -23.49 10.11 7.44
C VAL A 600 -24.34 10.39 8.68
N LEU A 601 -25.60 9.95 8.68
CA LEU A 601 -26.52 10.21 9.80
C LEU A 601 -26.26 9.34 11.05
N ASN A 602 -25.73 8.13 10.88
CA ASN A 602 -25.73 7.09 11.93
C ASN A 602 -24.35 6.45 12.21
N GLY A 603 -23.29 6.86 11.52
CA GLY A 603 -21.98 6.20 11.56
C GLY A 603 -21.84 5.09 10.52
N ASN A 604 -20.68 4.44 10.39
CA ASN A 604 -20.44 3.43 9.35
C ASN A 604 -20.29 2.01 9.92
N ASP A 605 -21.35 1.22 9.80
CA ASP A 605 -21.37 -0.21 10.15
C ASP A 605 -21.51 -1.11 8.91
N PHE A 606 -21.46 -0.56 7.71
CA PHE A 606 -21.76 -1.28 6.47
C PHE A 606 -20.84 -2.49 6.23
N LEU A 607 -19.56 -2.37 6.58
CA LEU A 607 -18.54 -3.38 6.29
C LEU A 607 -18.85 -4.74 6.96
N GLN A 608 -19.45 -4.73 8.15
CA GLN A 608 -19.78 -5.97 8.88
C GLN A 608 -20.85 -6.81 8.18
N HIS A 609 -21.70 -6.19 7.35
CA HIS A 609 -22.77 -6.86 6.62
C HIS A 609 -22.27 -7.51 5.31
N VAL A 610 -21.30 -6.87 4.65
CA VAL A 610 -20.75 -7.32 3.35
C VAL A 610 -19.64 -8.34 3.48
N GLN A 611 -18.82 -8.27 4.54
CA GLN A 611 -17.71 -9.20 4.77
C GLN A 611 -18.14 -10.68 4.81
N PRO A 612 -19.14 -11.10 5.62
CA PRO A 612 -19.59 -12.49 5.62
C PRO A 612 -20.33 -12.86 4.33
N LEU A 613 -21.01 -11.92 3.67
CA LEU A 613 -21.69 -12.18 2.40
C LEU A 613 -20.69 -12.45 1.26
N ARG A 614 -19.48 -11.87 1.31
CA ARG A 614 -18.46 -12.07 0.27
C ARG A 614 -18.09 -13.54 0.08
N ASP A 615 -18.17 -14.36 1.11
CA ASP A 615 -17.90 -15.79 1.04
C ASP A 615 -18.96 -16.56 0.22
N HIS A 616 -20.15 -15.97 0.02
CA HIS A 616 -21.21 -16.61 -0.76
C HIS A 616 -21.07 -16.37 -2.27
N PHE A 617 -20.62 -15.18 -2.68
CA PHE A 617 -20.40 -14.79 -4.09
C PHE A 617 -19.72 -13.41 -4.20
N ASP A 618 -19.23 -13.06 -5.40
CA ASP A 618 -18.69 -11.72 -5.69
C ASP A 618 -19.79 -10.71 -6.06
N PHE A 619 -19.68 -9.48 -5.57
CA PHE A 619 -20.61 -8.38 -5.82
C PHE A 619 -19.89 -7.02 -5.81
N ALA A 620 -20.56 -6.00 -6.35
CA ALA A 620 -20.11 -4.61 -6.38
C ALA A 620 -20.77 -3.77 -5.29
N TYR A 621 -20.31 -2.53 -5.10
CA TYR A 621 -21.04 -1.50 -4.36
C TYR A 621 -21.63 -0.46 -5.33
N CYS A 622 -22.74 0.14 -4.94
CA CYS A 622 -23.38 1.23 -5.65
C CYS A 622 -23.89 2.23 -4.61
N SER A 623 -23.22 3.37 -4.51
CA SER A 623 -23.50 4.43 -3.52
C SER A 623 -24.57 5.42 -4.00
N ASP A 624 -24.99 6.37 -3.16
CA ASP A 624 -26.02 7.38 -3.48
C ASP A 624 -25.62 8.19 -4.72
N ASN A 625 -24.39 8.72 -4.75
CA ASN A 625 -23.86 9.49 -5.87
C ASN A 625 -23.69 8.62 -7.13
N GLN A 626 -23.25 7.38 -6.97
CA GLN A 626 -23.19 6.43 -8.09
C GLN A 626 -24.57 6.15 -8.68
N ILE A 627 -25.61 6.05 -7.87
CA ILE A 627 -27.00 5.87 -8.31
C ILE A 627 -27.49 7.12 -9.03
N ALA A 628 -27.19 8.31 -8.48
CA ALA A 628 -27.53 9.59 -9.10
C ALA A 628 -26.96 9.70 -10.53
N ASP A 629 -25.73 9.18 -10.73
CA ASP A 629 -25.02 9.13 -12.00
C ASP A 629 -25.34 7.89 -12.89
N GLY A 630 -26.44 7.18 -12.61
CA GLY A 630 -26.92 6.07 -13.46
C GLY A 630 -26.23 4.71 -13.22
N GLY A 631 -25.51 4.54 -12.11
CA GLY A 631 -24.75 3.33 -11.79
C GLY A 631 -25.57 2.03 -11.79
N LEU A 632 -26.88 2.11 -11.50
CA LEU A 632 -27.78 0.97 -11.48
C LEU A 632 -27.94 0.27 -12.84
N GLU A 633 -27.72 0.96 -13.96
CA GLU A 633 -27.83 0.39 -15.31
C GLU A 633 -26.86 -0.77 -15.55
N ARG A 634 -25.76 -0.81 -14.78
CA ARG A 634 -24.71 -1.84 -14.86
C ARG A 634 -25.11 -3.13 -14.15
N PHE A 635 -26.12 -3.08 -13.28
CA PHE A 635 -26.50 -4.18 -12.41
C PHE A 635 -27.88 -4.74 -12.75
N LYS A 636 -28.09 -5.99 -12.37
CA LYS A 636 -29.35 -6.73 -12.54
C LYS A 636 -30.01 -7.04 -11.21
N ALA A 637 -29.24 -7.03 -10.12
CA ALA A 637 -29.75 -7.16 -8.76
C ALA A 637 -29.09 -6.14 -7.82
N LEU A 638 -29.88 -5.59 -6.91
CA LEU A 638 -29.45 -4.67 -5.85
C LEU A 638 -29.81 -5.28 -4.48
N LEU A 639 -28.85 -5.28 -3.55
CA LEU A 639 -29.01 -5.81 -2.21
C LEU A 639 -29.07 -4.66 -1.20
N LEU A 640 -30.14 -4.59 -0.42
CA LEU A 640 -30.21 -3.75 0.77
C LEU A 640 -29.75 -4.58 1.97
N LEU A 641 -28.51 -4.34 2.39
CA LEU A 641 -27.87 -5.08 3.49
C LEU A 641 -27.88 -4.32 4.80
N TRP A 642 -28.01 -3.00 4.70
CA TRP A 642 -28.04 -2.08 5.84
C TRP A 642 -28.52 -0.70 5.35
N GLY A 643 -28.98 0.13 6.29
CA GLY A 643 -29.50 1.47 6.02
C GLY A 643 -30.95 1.50 5.53
N ASP A 644 -31.75 2.38 6.12
CA ASP A 644 -33.18 2.59 5.83
C ASP A 644 -33.52 4.03 5.43
N THR A 645 -32.52 4.92 5.42
CA THR A 645 -32.70 6.36 5.22
C THR A 645 -31.83 6.82 4.06
N ALA A 646 -32.43 7.49 3.07
CA ALA A 646 -31.72 8.08 1.94
C ALA A 646 -32.43 9.36 1.45
N GLU A 647 -31.79 10.14 0.59
CA GLU A 647 -32.46 11.23 -0.12
C GLU A 647 -33.63 10.71 -0.96
N HIS A 648 -34.71 11.51 -1.10
CA HIS A 648 -35.89 11.16 -1.91
C HIS A 648 -35.49 10.70 -3.32
N GLU A 649 -34.58 11.46 -3.93
CA GLU A 649 -34.02 11.23 -5.25
C GLU A 649 -33.31 9.87 -5.41
N THR A 650 -32.69 9.35 -4.36
CA THR A 650 -32.04 8.03 -4.36
C THR A 650 -33.10 6.94 -4.37
N TRP A 651 -34.13 7.05 -3.53
CA TRP A 651 -35.23 6.08 -3.52
C TRP A 651 -36.03 6.08 -4.81
N GLU A 652 -36.29 7.25 -5.38
CA GLU A 652 -36.98 7.38 -6.66
C GLU A 652 -36.22 6.66 -7.77
N ARG A 653 -34.89 6.83 -7.85
CA ARG A 653 -34.04 6.14 -8.84
C ARG A 653 -34.01 4.63 -8.63
N ILE A 654 -33.91 4.16 -7.38
CA ILE A 654 -33.99 2.72 -7.08
C ILE A 654 -35.35 2.16 -7.49
N LEU A 655 -36.46 2.84 -7.16
CA LEU A 655 -37.80 2.40 -7.53
C LEU A 655 -38.01 2.40 -9.04
N GLY A 656 -37.53 3.44 -9.74
CA GLY A 656 -37.56 3.53 -11.19
C GLY A 656 -36.79 2.39 -11.85
N TRP A 657 -35.60 2.06 -11.34
CA TRP A 657 -34.81 0.91 -11.82
C TRP A 657 -35.52 -0.43 -11.57
N VAL A 658 -36.17 -0.62 -10.41
CA VAL A 658 -37.00 -1.81 -10.17
C VAL A 658 -38.12 -1.90 -11.20
N ARG A 659 -38.86 -0.80 -11.44
CA ARG A 659 -39.94 -0.76 -12.45
C ARG A 659 -39.48 -1.15 -13.86
N GLN A 660 -38.21 -0.93 -14.17
CA GLN A 660 -37.59 -1.29 -15.45
C GLN A 660 -36.99 -2.71 -15.50
N GLY A 661 -37.29 -3.58 -14.52
CA GLY A 661 -36.85 -4.98 -14.52
C GLY A 661 -35.74 -5.32 -13.52
N GLY A 662 -35.36 -4.37 -12.65
CA GLY A 662 -34.39 -4.61 -11.59
C GLY A 662 -34.90 -5.57 -10.51
N LEU A 663 -33.99 -6.40 -9.96
CA LEU A 663 -34.26 -7.25 -8.80
C LEU A 663 -33.74 -6.58 -7.52
N LEU A 664 -34.63 -6.16 -6.62
CA LEU A 664 -34.28 -5.68 -5.29
C LEU A 664 -34.42 -6.80 -4.25
N ILE A 665 -33.43 -6.99 -3.39
CA ILE A 665 -33.49 -7.94 -2.27
C ILE A 665 -33.29 -7.19 -0.96
N MET A 666 -34.22 -7.39 -0.02
CA MET A 666 -34.20 -6.69 1.26
C MET A 666 -34.75 -7.55 2.41
N ALA A 667 -34.40 -7.20 3.65
CA ALA A 667 -35.01 -7.77 4.85
C ALA A 667 -36.10 -6.85 5.40
N ASP A 668 -37.12 -7.43 6.03
CA ASP A 668 -38.18 -6.67 6.72
C ASP A 668 -37.66 -5.96 7.97
N SER A 669 -36.61 -6.52 8.59
CA SER A 669 -35.97 -5.95 9.79
C SER A 669 -35.09 -4.73 9.54
N LEU A 670 -34.90 -4.30 8.28
CA LEU A 670 -34.15 -3.08 7.95
C LEU A 670 -34.76 -1.81 8.60
N GLY A 671 -36.04 -1.82 8.96
CA GLY A 671 -36.79 -0.63 9.32
C GLY A 671 -37.63 -0.12 8.15
N ALA A 672 -38.41 0.93 8.38
CA ALA A 672 -39.23 1.55 7.33
C ALA A 672 -38.34 2.41 6.43
N LEU A 673 -38.33 2.14 5.12
CA LEU A 673 -37.57 2.96 4.18
C LEU A 673 -38.14 4.38 4.17
N ARG A 674 -37.29 5.36 4.41
CA ARG A 674 -37.71 6.75 4.57
C ARG A 674 -36.76 7.76 3.95
N THR A 675 -37.28 8.94 3.63
CA THR A 675 -36.44 10.09 3.29
C THR A 675 -35.80 10.71 4.54
N VAL A 676 -34.83 11.59 4.34
CA VAL A 676 -34.23 12.41 5.41
C VAL A 676 -35.29 13.19 6.20
N GLU A 677 -36.30 13.70 5.51
CA GLU A 677 -37.44 14.44 6.09
C GLU A 677 -38.47 13.53 6.77
N GLY A 678 -38.26 12.21 6.74
CA GLY A 678 -39.12 11.23 7.39
C GLY A 678 -40.30 10.73 6.56
N ASP A 679 -40.36 11.03 5.26
CA ASP A 679 -41.41 10.48 4.38
C ASP A 679 -41.17 8.97 4.16
N THR A 680 -42.16 8.16 4.53
CA THR A 680 -42.13 6.70 4.41
C THR A 680 -42.85 6.17 3.16
N ALA A 681 -43.27 7.02 2.21
CA ALA A 681 -44.01 6.59 1.02
C ALA A 681 -43.26 5.49 0.22
N PHE A 682 -41.93 5.55 0.19
CA PHE A 682 -41.10 4.52 -0.46
C PHE A 682 -41.17 3.16 0.23
N ASN A 683 -41.36 3.10 1.55
CA ASN A 683 -41.58 1.84 2.24
C ASN A 683 -42.77 1.09 1.64
N ASP A 684 -43.89 1.79 1.43
CA ASP A 684 -45.09 1.20 0.84
C ASP A 684 -44.93 0.96 -0.66
N ALA A 685 -44.18 1.81 -1.37
CA ALA A 685 -43.88 1.61 -2.78
C ALA A 685 -43.05 0.33 -3.04
N PHE A 686 -42.20 -0.09 -2.09
CA PHE A 686 -41.43 -1.34 -2.21
C PHE A 686 -42.10 -2.55 -1.55
N ARG A 687 -42.84 -2.35 -0.45
CA ARG A 687 -43.34 -3.43 0.42
C ARG A 687 -44.86 -3.58 0.45
N GLY A 688 -45.61 -2.60 -0.05
CA GLY A 688 -47.07 -2.56 0.04
C GLY A 688 -47.77 -3.67 -0.74
N ASN A 689 -48.92 -4.09 -0.22
CA ASN A 689 -49.81 -5.02 -0.93
C ASN A 689 -50.38 -4.31 -2.17
N GLY A 690 -49.84 -4.61 -3.35
CA GLY A 690 -50.19 -3.91 -4.61
C GLY A 690 -49.17 -2.86 -5.05
N ALA A 691 -47.96 -2.87 -4.51
CA ALA A 691 -46.84 -2.07 -5.01
C ALA A 691 -46.67 -2.22 -6.54
N ASP A 692 -46.63 -1.10 -7.25
CA ASP A 692 -46.33 -1.07 -8.68
C ASP A 692 -44.82 -1.18 -8.93
N LEU A 693 -44.37 -2.42 -9.11
CA LEU A 693 -42.99 -2.79 -9.35
C LEU A 693 -42.64 -2.92 -10.85
N GLY A 694 -43.56 -2.53 -11.75
CA GLY A 694 -43.36 -2.65 -13.19
C GLY A 694 -42.94 -4.06 -13.64
N GLU A 695 -41.84 -4.14 -14.40
CA GLU A 695 -41.28 -5.40 -14.90
C GLU A 695 -40.34 -6.11 -13.91
N GLY A 696 -39.96 -5.43 -12.82
CA GLY A 696 -39.04 -5.95 -11.83
C GLY A 696 -39.72 -6.56 -10.61
N ARG A 697 -38.91 -6.88 -9.60
CA ARG A 697 -39.37 -7.60 -8.41
C ARG A 697 -38.60 -7.19 -7.17
N VAL A 698 -39.30 -7.20 -6.04
CA VAL A 698 -38.73 -7.03 -4.71
C VAL A 698 -38.88 -8.36 -3.96
N LEU A 699 -37.76 -8.94 -3.51
CA LEU A 699 -37.75 -10.13 -2.65
C LEU A 699 -37.50 -9.72 -1.21
N ARG A 700 -38.39 -10.18 -0.32
CA ARG A 700 -38.39 -9.82 1.09
C ARG A 700 -38.05 -11.01 1.96
N PHE A 701 -37.18 -10.79 2.94
CA PHE A 701 -36.86 -11.77 3.97
C PHE A 701 -37.49 -11.38 5.31
N ALA A 702 -38.33 -12.26 5.83
CA ALA A 702 -38.91 -12.14 7.16
C ALA A 702 -37.89 -12.64 8.21
N GLY A 703 -37.03 -11.74 8.68
CA GLY A 703 -36.02 -12.03 9.70
C GLY A 703 -34.95 -10.93 9.79
N ALA A 704 -33.96 -11.13 10.67
CA ALA A 704 -32.91 -10.16 10.93
C ALA A 704 -31.93 -10.01 9.73
N VAL A 705 -31.57 -8.77 9.39
CA VAL A 705 -30.72 -8.41 8.24
C VAL A 705 -29.26 -8.84 8.40
N ASP A 706 -28.80 -9.03 9.63
CA ASP A 706 -27.45 -9.51 9.95
C ASP A 706 -27.39 -11.05 10.08
N SER A 707 -28.52 -11.74 9.92
CA SER A 707 -28.58 -13.18 10.18
C SER A 707 -27.94 -14.03 9.07
N PRO A 708 -27.34 -15.19 9.42
CA PRO A 708 -26.93 -16.18 8.42
C PRO A 708 -28.09 -16.67 7.54
N ALA A 709 -29.33 -16.62 8.05
CA ALA A 709 -30.52 -16.98 7.30
C ALA A 709 -30.82 -15.98 6.17
N TYR A 710 -30.63 -14.68 6.39
CA TYR A 710 -30.76 -13.68 5.35
C TYR A 710 -29.70 -13.83 4.25
N ARG A 711 -28.45 -14.09 4.64
CA ARG A 711 -27.38 -14.36 3.66
C ARG A 711 -27.68 -15.59 2.79
N ARG A 712 -28.16 -16.69 3.39
CA ARG A 712 -28.65 -17.85 2.64
C ARG A 712 -29.81 -17.50 1.70
N PHE A 713 -30.77 -16.71 2.17
CA PHE A 713 -31.89 -16.25 1.35
C PHE A 713 -31.42 -15.43 0.13
N ILE A 714 -30.48 -14.50 0.34
CA ILE A 714 -29.86 -13.73 -0.75
C ILE A 714 -29.20 -14.70 -1.74
N THR A 715 -28.33 -15.59 -1.26
CA THR A 715 -27.60 -16.56 -2.08
C THR A 715 -28.54 -17.43 -2.92
N GLU A 716 -29.59 -17.98 -2.32
CA GLU A 716 -30.59 -18.79 -3.04
C GLU A 716 -31.37 -17.98 -4.07
N SER A 717 -31.69 -16.73 -3.75
CA SER A 717 -32.39 -15.82 -4.65
C SER A 717 -31.53 -15.49 -5.87
N ILE A 718 -30.27 -15.09 -5.65
CA ILE A 718 -29.28 -14.83 -6.71
C ILE A 718 -29.04 -16.09 -7.55
N ALA A 719 -28.93 -17.26 -6.93
CA ALA A 719 -28.76 -18.53 -7.62
C ALA A 719 -29.94 -18.90 -8.55
N ARG A 720 -31.13 -18.34 -8.35
CA ARG A 720 -32.36 -18.66 -9.12
C ARG A 720 -32.86 -17.50 -9.97
N ALA A 721 -32.33 -16.29 -9.79
CA ALA A 721 -32.76 -15.06 -10.46
C ALA A 721 -32.61 -15.15 -12.01
N PRO A 722 -33.70 -15.19 -12.80
CA PRO A 722 -33.62 -15.21 -14.26
C PRO A 722 -32.93 -13.99 -14.85
N GLU A 723 -32.92 -12.86 -14.15
CA GLU A 723 -32.31 -11.58 -14.50
C GLU A 723 -30.79 -11.67 -14.69
N LEU A 724 -30.14 -12.61 -13.98
CA LEU A 724 -28.69 -12.77 -13.96
C LEU A 724 -28.19 -13.71 -15.07
N SER A 725 -26.92 -13.58 -15.45
CA SER A 725 -26.30 -14.55 -16.35
C SER A 725 -26.21 -15.94 -15.71
N LYS A 726 -26.10 -16.98 -16.54
CA LYS A 726 -25.82 -18.35 -16.07
C LYS A 726 -24.53 -18.43 -15.25
N ALA A 727 -23.53 -17.61 -15.57
CA ALA A 727 -22.25 -17.60 -14.88
C ALA A 727 -22.41 -17.08 -13.44
N THR A 728 -23.10 -15.97 -13.24
CA THR A 728 -23.37 -15.38 -11.91
C THR A 728 -24.26 -16.30 -11.06
N ARG A 729 -25.32 -16.88 -11.64
CA ARG A 729 -26.13 -17.87 -10.94
C ARG A 729 -25.32 -19.10 -10.51
N ASN A 730 -24.45 -19.61 -11.39
CA ASN A 730 -23.60 -20.76 -11.07
C ASN A 730 -22.55 -20.42 -10.01
N MET A 731 -21.99 -19.21 -10.03
CA MET A 731 -21.07 -18.71 -9.01
C MET A 731 -21.71 -18.80 -7.62
N ALA A 732 -22.89 -18.19 -7.43
CA ALA A 732 -23.60 -18.22 -6.15
C ALA A 732 -24.01 -19.62 -5.69
N ARG A 733 -24.31 -20.54 -6.62
CA ARG A 733 -24.59 -21.96 -6.30
C ARG A 733 -23.37 -22.75 -5.85
N MET A 734 -22.21 -22.42 -6.41
CA MET A 734 -20.99 -23.21 -6.20
C MET A 734 -20.25 -22.79 -4.94
N ASP A 735 -20.32 -21.52 -4.55
CA ASP A 735 -19.65 -21.02 -3.36
C ASP A 735 -20.62 -21.04 -2.17
N GLY A 736 -21.47 -20.03 -2.06
CA GLY A 736 -22.76 -20.09 -1.33
C GLY A 736 -22.71 -20.42 0.16
N CYS A 737 -21.53 -20.38 0.79
CA CYS A 737 -21.36 -20.63 2.22
C CYS A 737 -20.19 -19.83 2.82
N GLU A 738 -20.21 -19.68 4.15
CA GLU A 738 -19.18 -18.98 4.91
C GLU A 738 -18.07 -19.94 5.37
N ASP A 739 -17.10 -20.26 4.50
CA ASP A 739 -15.99 -21.18 4.79
C ASP A 739 -14.58 -20.71 4.38
N ASN A 740 -14.38 -19.42 4.07
CA ASN A 740 -13.12 -18.83 3.58
C ASN A 740 -12.64 -19.37 2.23
N VAL A 741 -13.58 -19.74 1.38
CA VAL A 741 -13.37 -20.02 -0.03
C VAL A 741 -14.16 -18.96 -0.80
N PHE A 742 -13.51 -18.34 -1.77
CA PHE A 742 -14.08 -17.20 -2.48
C PHE A 742 -14.03 -17.42 -3.97
N VAL A 743 -15.08 -17.02 -4.67
CA VAL A 743 -15.11 -17.05 -6.13
C VAL A 743 -15.38 -15.68 -6.73
N THR A 744 -14.89 -15.46 -7.95
CA THR A 744 -15.23 -14.33 -8.82
C THR A 744 -15.39 -14.82 -10.26
N VAL A 745 -16.41 -14.35 -10.98
CA VAL A 745 -16.55 -14.61 -12.41
C VAL A 745 -15.69 -13.60 -13.20
N THR A 746 -14.92 -14.08 -14.17
CA THR A 746 -14.10 -13.24 -15.06
C THR A 746 -14.36 -13.59 -16.52
N ALA A 747 -14.21 -12.64 -17.45
CA ALA A 747 -14.32 -12.90 -18.88
C ALA A 747 -13.11 -13.71 -19.40
N PRO A 748 -13.29 -14.62 -20.38
CA PRO A 748 -14.56 -15.03 -21.00
C PRO A 748 -15.22 -16.21 -20.25
N GLN A 749 -15.91 -15.92 -19.13
CA GLN A 749 -16.65 -16.86 -18.26
C GLN A 749 -15.78 -17.94 -17.61
N ARG A 750 -14.86 -17.51 -16.74
CA ARG A 750 -14.06 -18.36 -15.86
C ARG A 750 -14.35 -18.02 -14.40
N LEU A 751 -14.27 -19.03 -13.54
CA LEU A 751 -14.34 -18.88 -12.09
C LEU A 751 -12.92 -18.79 -11.55
N LEU A 752 -12.59 -17.66 -10.95
CA LEU A 752 -11.35 -17.47 -10.20
C LEU A 752 -11.63 -17.74 -8.73
N TRP A 753 -11.10 -18.85 -8.24
CA TRP A 753 -11.25 -19.33 -6.88
C TRP A 753 -10.05 -18.95 -6.01
N LEU A 754 -10.32 -18.57 -4.78
CA LEU A 754 -9.37 -18.44 -3.67
C LEU A 754 -9.77 -19.43 -2.59
N ASN A 755 -8.83 -20.26 -2.13
CA ASN A 755 -9.02 -21.05 -0.91
C ASN A 755 -8.05 -20.54 0.14
N MET A 756 -8.57 -19.91 1.20
CA MET A 756 -7.77 -19.43 2.35
C MET A 756 -7.78 -20.41 3.53
N THR A 757 -8.36 -21.60 3.36
CA THR A 757 -8.37 -22.63 4.42
C THR A 757 -7.05 -23.40 4.47
N GLY A 758 -6.78 -23.98 5.65
CA GLY A 758 -5.64 -24.88 5.87
C GLY A 758 -5.79 -26.28 5.29
N HIS A 759 -6.88 -26.58 4.58
CA HIS A 759 -7.16 -27.89 3.99
C HIS A 759 -7.67 -27.77 2.55
N ALA A 760 -7.64 -28.88 1.81
CA ALA A 760 -8.13 -28.90 0.43
C ALA A 760 -9.66 -28.81 0.43
N GLN A 761 -10.20 -28.04 -0.51
CA GLN A 761 -11.62 -27.86 -0.74
C GLN A 761 -12.01 -28.35 -2.14
N ARG A 762 -13.30 -28.62 -2.35
CA ARG A 762 -13.83 -29.00 -3.66
C ARG A 762 -15.14 -28.29 -3.93
N ARG A 763 -15.23 -27.59 -5.06
CA ARG A 763 -16.44 -26.90 -5.53
C ARG A 763 -16.79 -27.41 -6.93
N GLY A 764 -17.80 -28.28 -7.01
CA GLY A 764 -18.08 -29.05 -8.23
C GLY A 764 -16.84 -29.84 -8.68
N ASP A 765 -16.39 -29.59 -9.91
CA ASP A 765 -15.18 -30.23 -10.48
C ASP A 765 -13.87 -29.51 -10.13
N ALA A 766 -13.93 -28.34 -9.49
CA ALA A 766 -12.74 -27.59 -9.09
C ALA A 766 -12.16 -28.14 -7.79
N GLY A 767 -10.96 -28.73 -7.88
CA GLY A 767 -10.13 -29.05 -6.71
C GLY A 767 -9.32 -27.83 -6.27
N LEU A 768 -9.46 -27.43 -5.02
CA LEU A 768 -8.88 -26.21 -4.46
C LEU A 768 -7.88 -26.59 -3.34
N PRO A 769 -6.57 -26.68 -3.62
CA PRO A 769 -5.58 -26.92 -2.58
C PRO A 769 -5.63 -25.87 -1.45
N PRO A 770 -5.12 -26.16 -0.24
CA PRO A 770 -4.98 -25.16 0.81
C PRO A 770 -4.20 -23.94 0.31
N TYR A 771 -4.60 -22.74 0.73
CA TYR A 771 -3.91 -21.47 0.42
C TYR A 771 -3.58 -21.33 -1.07
N SER A 772 -4.61 -21.30 -1.93
CA SER A 772 -4.43 -21.37 -3.37
C SER A 772 -5.36 -20.50 -4.21
N ILE A 773 -4.87 -20.13 -5.40
CA ILE A 773 -5.65 -19.45 -6.45
C ILE A 773 -5.83 -20.39 -7.63
N VAL A 774 -7.07 -20.82 -7.89
CA VAL A 774 -7.40 -21.76 -8.96
C VAL A 774 -8.33 -21.11 -9.96
N GLU A 775 -8.11 -21.37 -11.25
CA GLU A 775 -8.99 -20.90 -12.31
C GLU A 775 -9.71 -22.11 -12.91
N ALA A 776 -11.04 -22.07 -12.95
CA ALA A 776 -11.89 -23.10 -13.51
C ALA A 776 -12.77 -22.53 -14.63
N LYS A 777 -13.14 -23.36 -15.61
CA LYS A 777 -14.14 -22.97 -16.62
C LYS A 777 -15.51 -22.98 -15.96
N VAL A 778 -16.38 -22.02 -16.31
CA VAL A 778 -17.80 -22.12 -15.95
C VAL A 778 -18.38 -23.31 -16.70
N LEU A 779 -18.75 -24.38 -15.98
CA LEU A 779 -19.46 -25.51 -16.56
C LEU A 779 -20.90 -25.09 -16.83
N THR A 780 -21.15 -24.50 -18.00
CA THR A 780 -22.51 -24.35 -18.50
C THR A 780 -22.93 -25.71 -19.04
N GLY A 781 -23.65 -26.49 -18.24
CA GLY A 781 -24.12 -27.82 -18.66
C GLY A 781 -24.73 -27.79 -20.07
N LYS A 782 -24.12 -28.55 -20.98
CA LYS A 782 -24.85 -29.27 -22.04
C LYS A 782 -24.65 -30.75 -21.76
N ARG A 783 -25.57 -31.32 -21.00
CA ARG A 783 -26.06 -32.68 -21.17
C ARG A 783 -27.56 -32.65 -20.95
#